data_AF-G7YB64-F1
#
_entry.id   AF-G7YB64-F1
#
_cell.length_a   1.000
_cell.length_b   1.000
_cell.length_c   1.000
_cell.angle_alpha   90.00
_cell.angle_beta   90.00
_cell.angle_gamma   90.00
#
_symmetry.space_group_name_H-M   'P 1'
#
loop_
_entity.id
_entity.type
_entity.pdbx_description
1 polymer ?
#
loop_
_entity_poly.entity_id
_entity_poly.type
_entity_poly.pdbx_seq_one_letter_code
_entity_poly.pdbx_strand_id
1 'polypeptide(L)'
;MLSDQFPADMSAQEAQNWDNGRRCAALQGIHHLVLLCVYYWTTGVTSKLMVHSEMNESFLRLVVISTTLRHSLLSSSTPTLKPNELGGNTSRAHHMYALGWRMELVNSLVHFGLDLMELVESQVCTQEVGLAVLTKCLDDSLFRAAGWPDHILWNTYVKRLVFYVSRSSGENTYLRDLLWTVLYPAFKEYIERKKDHPRKLSESIVRELSALAFDFVHLSLLDLVVKANNNVSRGAEPPLDLLEFFAMDPKVEFTVRFAFLGICFAAPDSLKSILQSLTLCDSNVQGAAWRLLTLWLAYCLLVRPAMEDRAQNHLNSFEHLSAVGSQMSTYFPADLAGLFGDVDAEMTLLNLGAKFDQLDTFQSKMVYKSQVVTHLAKLCSFVCNCCSPSSTAKDEMVGLEYCQIPGITQETLCSTGYRAVSLLIRHCSPLLYSTVVTSGMNSSPLEQLLNNFVLPRQLYEWDKLFSKTVPSLDGSPLQIIVTECMKEQLSEFTMGLAQLSWRSDAYIGRVIRDVIKLYYIHLDSECIASAVLNSPTAEFRAHLLHLAMQEAVNEQTASEVELRHDQGSDHRKRKALTKWLKFGKLVHEGTHSLEGLQRDAPFIIAPISLWVKKTDFEEWTTRDMWTECNLLLDTYRQAVSVISATEVRKNIIEQTEIIGRCQPSLSGLCTFLGIKPS
;
A
#
# COMPACT_ATOMS: atom_id res chain seq x y z
N MET A 1 -7.34 -62.11 11.56
CA MET A 1 -6.31 -61.84 12.59
C MET A 1 -5.03 -62.54 12.17
N LEU A 2 -4.10 -61.77 11.60
CA LEU A 2 -2.65 -61.94 11.66
C LEU A 2 -2.10 -60.60 11.15
N SER A 3 -1.54 -59.85 12.09
CA SER A 3 -0.97 -58.52 11.90
C SER A 3 0.45 -58.68 11.39
N ASP A 4 0.66 -58.49 10.09
CA ASP A 4 2.00 -58.21 9.57
C ASP A 4 2.23 -56.69 9.61
N GLN A 5 2.48 -56.21 10.82
CA GLN A 5 3.24 -54.97 11.00
C GLN A 5 4.67 -55.27 10.56
N PHE A 6 5.01 -54.98 9.30
CA PHE A 6 6.39 -54.85 8.89
C PHE A 6 7.07 -53.78 9.76
N PRO A 7 8.31 -53.99 10.22
CA PRO A 7 8.96 -53.07 11.12
C PRO A 7 9.40 -51.83 10.33
N ALA A 8 8.54 -50.81 10.28
CA ALA A 8 8.90 -49.48 9.80
C ALA A 8 10.19 -48.96 10.48
N ASP A 9 10.42 -49.39 11.72
CA ASP A 9 11.53 -48.95 12.58
C ASP A 9 12.93 -49.45 12.17
N MET A 10 13.08 -50.62 11.51
CA MET A 10 14.42 -51.09 11.09
C MET A 10 14.94 -50.37 9.84
N SER A 11 14.06 -50.04 8.89
CA SER A 11 14.46 -49.39 7.62
C SER A 11 14.94 -47.94 7.80
N ALA A 12 14.40 -47.23 8.78
CA ALA A 12 14.77 -45.85 9.09
C ALA A 12 16.17 -45.74 9.71
N GLN A 13 16.57 -46.71 10.55
CA GLN A 13 17.91 -46.78 11.13
C GLN A 13 18.99 -47.10 10.10
N GLU A 14 18.71 -47.98 9.13
CA GLU A 14 19.67 -48.33 8.07
C GLU A 14 19.88 -47.18 7.06
N ALA A 15 18.81 -46.45 6.72
CA ALA A 15 18.89 -45.27 5.84
C ALA A 15 19.68 -44.13 6.49
N GLN A 16 19.67 -44.00 7.82
CA GLN A 16 20.47 -43.03 8.58
C GLN A 16 22.00 -43.29 8.52
N ASN A 17 22.43 -44.46 8.03
CA ASN A 17 23.86 -44.80 7.90
C ASN A 17 24.46 -44.41 6.54
N TRP A 18 23.64 -44.02 5.55
CA TRP A 18 24.13 -43.60 4.22
C TRP A 18 24.57 -42.14 4.25
N ASP A 19 25.52 -41.72 3.42
CA ASP A 19 25.80 -40.28 3.23
C ASP A 19 24.62 -39.59 2.52
N ASN A 20 24.48 -38.28 2.74
CA ASN A 20 23.35 -37.50 2.18
C ASN A 20 23.28 -37.58 0.64
N GLY A 21 24.41 -37.68 -0.05
CA GLY A 21 24.45 -37.79 -1.51
C GLY A 21 23.86 -39.10 -2.01
N ARG A 22 24.24 -40.24 -1.42
CA ARG A 22 23.62 -41.54 -1.73
C ARG A 22 22.12 -41.57 -1.45
N ARG A 23 21.67 -40.91 -0.37
CA ARG A 23 20.24 -40.80 -0.05
C ARG A 23 19.49 -39.98 -1.11
N CYS A 24 20.04 -38.85 -1.56
CA CYS A 24 19.45 -38.04 -2.62
C CYS A 24 19.37 -38.81 -3.96
N ALA A 25 20.45 -39.47 -4.36
CA ALA A 25 20.48 -40.27 -5.59
C ALA A 25 19.51 -41.46 -5.54
N ALA A 26 19.44 -42.16 -4.40
CA ALA A 26 18.48 -43.27 -4.22
C ALA A 26 17.03 -42.77 -4.26
N LEU A 27 16.75 -41.62 -3.63
CA LEU A 27 15.43 -40.99 -3.68
C LEU A 27 15.02 -40.64 -5.12
N GLN A 28 15.93 -40.04 -5.89
CA GLN A 28 15.70 -39.75 -7.31
C GLN A 28 15.40 -41.02 -8.10
N GLY A 29 16.16 -42.10 -7.91
CA GLY A 29 15.91 -43.39 -8.57
C GLY A 29 14.54 -43.97 -8.23
N ILE A 30 14.14 -43.90 -6.96
CA ILE A 30 12.82 -44.34 -6.50
C ILE A 30 11.71 -43.50 -7.13
N HIS A 31 11.88 -42.18 -7.21
CA HIS A 31 10.92 -41.28 -7.88
C HIS A 31 10.67 -41.68 -9.33
N HIS A 32 11.72 -42.03 -10.09
CA HIS A 32 11.57 -42.49 -11.47
C HIS A 32 10.79 -43.81 -11.55
N LEU A 33 11.05 -44.76 -10.65
CA LEU A 33 10.31 -46.03 -10.60
C LEU A 33 8.85 -45.81 -10.24
N VAL A 34 8.55 -44.91 -9.30
CA VAL A 34 7.18 -44.51 -8.95
C VAL A 34 6.47 -43.90 -10.16
N LEU A 35 7.10 -42.97 -10.88
CA LEU A 35 6.54 -42.35 -12.09
C LEU A 35 6.27 -43.38 -13.19
N LEU A 36 7.18 -44.34 -13.40
CA LEU A 36 6.97 -45.44 -14.34
C LEU A 36 5.75 -46.29 -13.94
N CYS A 37 5.60 -46.62 -12.66
CA CYS A 37 4.42 -47.33 -12.18
C CYS A 37 3.13 -46.54 -12.42
N VAL A 38 3.15 -45.23 -12.18
CA VAL A 38 2.00 -44.33 -12.46
C VAL A 38 1.68 -44.30 -13.95
N TYR A 39 2.69 -44.14 -14.82
CA TYR A 39 2.50 -44.11 -16.28
C TYR A 39 1.77 -45.36 -16.80
N TYR A 40 2.21 -46.55 -16.40
CA TYR A 40 1.56 -47.80 -16.82
C TYR A 40 0.15 -47.95 -16.25
N TRP A 41 -0.09 -47.42 -15.05
CA TRP A 41 -1.42 -47.43 -14.44
C TRP A 41 -2.37 -46.48 -15.16
N THR A 42 -1.94 -45.27 -15.50
CA THR A 42 -2.80 -44.24 -16.12
C THR A 42 -3.01 -44.42 -17.63
N THR A 43 -2.07 -45.06 -18.34
CA THR A 43 -2.17 -45.25 -19.80
C THR A 43 -2.86 -46.54 -20.24
N GLY A 44 -3.21 -47.44 -19.30
CA GLY A 44 -3.96 -48.66 -19.59
C GLY A 44 -3.23 -49.67 -20.48
N VAL A 45 -1.91 -49.53 -20.66
CA VAL A 45 -1.08 -50.40 -21.53
C VAL A 45 -1.04 -51.85 -21.01
N THR A 46 -1.39 -52.09 -19.75
CA THR A 46 -1.53 -53.44 -19.20
C THR A 46 -2.98 -53.93 -19.21
N SER A 47 -3.33 -54.69 -20.25
CA SER A 47 -4.52 -55.55 -20.20
C SER A 47 -4.32 -56.69 -19.18
N LYS A 48 -5.35 -56.94 -18.36
CA LYS A 48 -5.57 -58.06 -17.40
C LYS A 48 -5.23 -57.81 -15.92
N LEU A 49 -6.29 -57.99 -15.12
CA LEU A 49 -6.46 -57.84 -13.66
C LEU A 49 -5.36 -58.42 -12.73
N MET A 50 -4.45 -59.29 -13.17
CA MET A 50 -3.44 -59.90 -12.28
C MET A 50 -2.15 -59.07 -12.14
N VAL A 51 -1.73 -58.37 -13.20
CA VAL A 51 -0.53 -57.50 -13.16
C VAL A 51 -0.75 -56.27 -12.27
N HIS A 52 -2.01 -55.87 -12.06
CA HIS A 52 -2.34 -54.71 -11.23
C HIS A 52 -2.14 -54.93 -9.72
N SER A 53 -2.18 -56.16 -9.20
CA SER A 53 -2.08 -56.40 -7.76
C SER A 53 -0.64 -56.33 -7.23
N GLU A 54 0.28 -57.10 -7.83
CA GLU A 54 1.71 -57.12 -7.50
C GLU A 54 2.40 -55.78 -7.82
N MET A 55 1.98 -55.13 -8.91
CA MET A 55 2.46 -53.81 -9.27
C MET A 55 1.98 -52.73 -8.30
N ASN A 56 0.73 -52.81 -7.82
CA ASN A 56 0.22 -51.89 -6.79
C ASN A 56 0.92 -52.12 -5.44
N GLU A 57 1.22 -53.37 -5.06
CA GLU A 57 2.00 -53.64 -3.85
C GLU A 57 3.43 -53.10 -3.96
N SER A 58 4.09 -53.32 -5.10
CA SER A 58 5.43 -52.79 -5.37
C SER A 58 5.45 -51.26 -5.38
N PHE A 59 4.44 -50.64 -5.99
CA PHE A 59 4.24 -49.19 -5.97
C PHE A 59 4.08 -48.65 -4.55
N LEU A 60 3.22 -49.25 -3.74
CA LEU A 60 3.04 -48.86 -2.33
C LEU A 60 4.34 -49.01 -1.52
N ARG A 61 5.11 -50.08 -1.75
CA ARG A 61 6.43 -50.25 -1.14
C ARG A 61 7.41 -49.15 -1.54
N LEU A 62 7.46 -48.78 -2.83
CA LEU A 62 8.30 -47.69 -3.32
C LEU A 62 7.92 -46.34 -2.69
N VAL A 63 6.62 -46.06 -2.55
CA VAL A 63 6.11 -44.86 -1.86
C VAL A 63 6.57 -44.83 -0.41
N VAL A 64 6.44 -45.93 0.33
CA VAL A 64 6.89 -46.02 1.73
C VAL A 64 8.39 -45.78 1.85
N ILE A 65 9.21 -46.41 0.99
CA ILE A 65 10.67 -46.20 1.00
C ILE A 65 11.02 -44.74 0.70
N SER A 66 10.34 -44.14 -0.29
CA SER A 66 10.51 -42.73 -0.66
C SER A 66 10.22 -41.81 0.53
N THR A 67 9.15 -42.09 1.28
CA THR A 67 8.73 -41.37 2.50
C THR A 67 9.79 -41.48 3.60
N THR A 68 10.26 -42.69 3.90
CA THR A 68 11.30 -42.93 4.91
C THR A 68 12.60 -42.21 4.58
N LEU A 69 13.02 -42.21 3.30
CA LEU A 69 14.21 -41.49 2.85
C LEU A 69 14.06 -39.98 3.02
N ARG A 70 12.89 -39.40 2.69
CA ARG A 70 12.61 -37.98 2.91
C ARG A 70 12.68 -37.60 4.38
N HIS A 71 12.07 -38.38 5.28
CA HIS A 71 12.17 -38.15 6.72
C HIS A 71 13.60 -38.25 7.24
N SER A 72 14.38 -39.20 6.74
CA SER A 72 15.81 -39.33 7.08
C SER A 72 16.61 -38.09 6.66
N LEU A 73 16.37 -37.57 5.45
CA LEU A 73 16.99 -36.32 4.94
C LEU A 73 16.50 -35.06 5.67
N LEU A 74 15.27 -35.04 6.17
CA LEU A 74 14.74 -33.97 7.01
C LEU A 74 15.44 -33.93 8.37
N SER A 75 15.60 -35.09 9.01
CA SER A 75 16.29 -35.18 10.31
C SER A 75 17.75 -34.71 10.27
N SER A 76 18.40 -34.77 9.10
CA SER A 76 19.77 -34.29 8.91
C SER A 76 19.89 -32.79 8.61
N SER A 77 18.76 -32.09 8.38
CA SER A 77 18.72 -30.65 8.07
C SER A 77 18.29 -29.76 9.24
N THR A 78 17.66 -30.30 10.29
CA THR A 78 17.30 -29.56 11.51
C THR A 78 18.48 -29.39 12.49
N PRO A 79 18.82 -28.17 12.95
CA PRO A 79 19.84 -27.95 13.97
C PRO A 79 19.27 -28.28 15.35
N THR A 80 19.22 -29.56 15.71
CA THR A 80 18.95 -29.96 17.09
C THR A 80 20.25 -29.91 17.88
N LEU A 81 20.50 -28.82 18.64
CA LEU A 81 21.11 -28.83 20.00
C LEU A 81 21.52 -27.42 20.47
N LYS A 82 21.36 -27.19 21.79
CA LYS A 82 21.80 -25.99 22.51
C LYS A 82 23.32 -25.78 22.38
N PRO A 83 23.84 -24.54 22.41
CA PRO A 83 25.24 -24.23 22.07
C PRO A 83 26.32 -24.83 22.98
N ASN A 84 25.96 -25.43 24.12
CA ASN A 84 26.90 -25.69 25.21
C ASN A 84 27.20 -27.16 25.51
N GLU A 85 26.69 -28.11 24.72
CA GLU A 85 26.99 -29.53 24.96
C GLU A 85 27.48 -30.22 23.68
N LEU A 86 28.76 -30.63 23.73
CA LEU A 86 29.54 -31.43 22.79
C LEU A 86 30.09 -30.75 21.52
N GLY A 87 31.41 -30.57 21.53
CA GLY A 87 32.21 -30.43 20.31
C GLY A 87 32.03 -31.66 19.42
N GLY A 88 31.66 -31.43 18.15
CA GLY A 88 31.74 -32.44 17.09
C GLY A 88 30.60 -32.44 16.07
N ASN A 89 29.38 -32.01 16.41
CA ASN A 89 28.19 -32.25 15.55
C ASN A 89 27.44 -30.99 15.07
N THR A 90 28.12 -29.86 14.94
CA THR A 90 27.64 -28.71 14.15
C THR A 90 27.73 -28.94 12.62
N SER A 91 28.19 -30.12 12.17
CA SER A 91 28.61 -30.34 10.78
C SER A 91 27.51 -30.78 9.80
N ARG A 92 26.47 -31.52 10.20
CA ARG A 92 25.59 -32.22 9.23
C ARG A 92 24.62 -31.33 8.44
N ALA A 93 23.94 -30.41 9.12
CA ALA A 93 23.09 -29.42 8.43
C ALA A 93 23.98 -28.49 7.57
N HIS A 94 25.12 -28.04 8.11
CA HIS A 94 26.11 -27.31 7.33
C HIS A 94 26.65 -28.12 6.14
N HIS A 95 26.75 -29.45 6.22
CA HIS A 95 27.21 -30.34 5.15
C HIS A 95 26.23 -30.42 3.96
N MET A 96 24.92 -30.43 4.22
CA MET A 96 23.87 -30.41 3.19
C MET A 96 23.93 -29.14 2.34
N TYR A 97 24.17 -28.00 2.98
CA TYR A 97 24.29 -26.71 2.31
C TYR A 97 25.68 -26.51 1.66
N ALA A 98 26.77 -26.87 2.36
CA ALA A 98 28.13 -26.66 1.89
C ALA A 98 28.53 -27.53 0.68
N LEU A 99 27.91 -28.71 0.51
CA LEU A 99 28.15 -29.59 -0.62
C LEU A 99 27.07 -29.52 -1.72
N GLY A 100 26.07 -28.65 -1.59
CA GLY A 100 25.02 -28.49 -2.62
C GLY A 100 23.91 -29.55 -2.65
N TRP A 101 23.98 -30.61 -1.82
CA TRP A 101 22.98 -31.68 -1.77
C TRP A 101 21.55 -31.19 -1.46
N ARG A 102 21.42 -30.07 -0.74
CA ARG A 102 20.13 -29.43 -0.52
C ARG A 102 19.46 -29.03 -1.84
N MET A 103 20.22 -28.47 -2.78
CA MET A 103 19.70 -28.07 -4.09
C MET A 103 19.34 -29.27 -4.95
N GLU A 104 20.14 -30.34 -4.91
CA GLU A 104 19.82 -31.58 -5.63
C GLU A 104 18.54 -32.24 -5.12
N LEU A 105 18.35 -32.27 -3.79
CA LEU A 105 17.11 -32.76 -3.18
C LEU A 105 15.91 -31.93 -3.63
N VAL A 106 16.00 -30.59 -3.58
CA VAL A 106 14.94 -29.70 -4.09
C VAL A 106 14.63 -30.02 -5.54
N ASN A 107 15.65 -30.04 -6.39
CA ASN A 107 15.47 -30.27 -7.81
C ASN A 107 14.80 -31.61 -8.07
N SER A 108 15.25 -32.69 -7.43
CA SER A 108 14.61 -34.01 -7.56
C SER A 108 13.13 -33.98 -7.17
N LEU A 109 12.77 -33.32 -6.07
CA LEU A 109 11.39 -33.22 -5.60
C LEU A 109 10.52 -32.37 -6.54
N VAL A 110 11.05 -31.27 -7.06
CA VAL A 110 10.37 -30.40 -8.03
C VAL A 110 10.05 -31.14 -9.32
N HIS A 111 11.03 -31.84 -9.90
CA HIS A 111 10.83 -32.61 -11.13
C HIS A 111 9.85 -33.76 -10.90
N PHE A 112 10.02 -34.52 -9.81
CA PHE A 112 9.07 -35.58 -9.45
C PHE A 112 7.62 -35.07 -9.37
N GLY A 113 7.40 -33.93 -8.72
CA GLY A 113 6.06 -33.31 -8.63
C GLY A 113 5.50 -32.91 -9.99
N LEU A 114 6.30 -32.28 -10.85
CA LEU A 114 5.88 -31.86 -12.19
C LEU A 114 5.52 -33.04 -13.08
N ASP A 115 6.38 -34.05 -13.13
CA ASP A 115 6.19 -35.25 -13.93
C ASP A 115 4.96 -36.03 -13.43
N LEU A 116 4.75 -36.09 -12.11
CA LEU A 116 3.56 -36.69 -11.52
C LEU A 116 2.29 -35.96 -11.97
N MET A 117 2.29 -34.63 -11.98
CA MET A 117 1.14 -33.85 -12.47
C MET A 117 0.91 -34.03 -13.98
N GLU A 118 1.96 -34.14 -14.79
CA GLU A 118 1.83 -34.42 -16.23
C GLU A 118 1.14 -35.76 -16.50
N LEU A 119 1.48 -36.80 -15.73
CA LEU A 119 0.83 -38.11 -15.84
C LEU A 119 -0.64 -38.08 -15.39
N VAL A 120 -0.93 -37.35 -14.31
CA VAL A 120 -2.25 -37.27 -13.70
C VAL A 120 -3.21 -36.37 -14.48
N GLU A 121 -2.71 -35.33 -15.13
CA GLU A 121 -3.47 -34.44 -16.03
C GLU A 121 -3.58 -34.97 -17.47
N SER A 122 -2.94 -36.09 -17.78
CA SER A 122 -3.02 -36.70 -19.11
C SER A 122 -4.48 -37.01 -19.49
N GLN A 123 -4.81 -36.82 -20.77
CA GLN A 123 -6.18 -37.04 -21.28
C GLN A 123 -6.69 -38.49 -21.10
N VAL A 124 -5.79 -39.44 -20.84
CA VAL A 124 -6.08 -40.85 -20.64
C VAL A 124 -6.45 -41.17 -19.19
N CYS A 125 -6.00 -40.34 -18.23
CA CYS A 125 -6.25 -40.52 -16.80
C CYS A 125 -7.60 -39.89 -16.40
N THR A 126 -8.49 -40.68 -15.78
CA THR A 126 -9.70 -40.11 -15.17
C THR A 126 -9.34 -39.34 -13.91
N GLN A 127 -10.14 -38.33 -13.58
CA GLN A 127 -9.91 -37.49 -12.40
C GLN A 127 -9.87 -38.32 -11.09
N GLU A 128 -10.70 -39.34 -10.97
CA GLU A 128 -10.73 -40.24 -9.80
C GLU A 128 -9.43 -41.04 -9.65
N VAL A 129 -8.91 -41.62 -10.74
CA VAL A 129 -7.65 -42.37 -10.73
C VAL A 129 -6.48 -41.46 -10.42
N GLY A 130 -6.47 -40.26 -11.03
CA GLY A 130 -5.48 -39.23 -10.76
C GLY A 130 -5.43 -38.82 -9.29
N LEU A 131 -6.59 -38.54 -8.69
CA LEU A 131 -6.73 -38.22 -7.28
C LEU A 131 -6.25 -39.37 -6.38
N ALA A 132 -6.56 -40.63 -6.73
CA ALA A 132 -6.10 -41.80 -5.97
C ALA A 132 -4.57 -41.95 -6.02
N VAL A 133 -3.95 -41.71 -7.18
CA VAL A 133 -2.49 -41.71 -7.34
C VAL A 133 -1.87 -40.61 -6.49
N LEU A 134 -2.36 -39.37 -6.58
CA LEU A 134 -1.86 -38.25 -5.79
C LEU A 134 -1.96 -38.51 -4.29
N THR A 135 -3.08 -39.09 -3.83
CA THR A 135 -3.30 -39.45 -2.41
C THR A 135 -2.25 -40.43 -1.90
N LYS A 136 -1.79 -41.35 -2.75
CA LYS A 136 -0.75 -42.31 -2.39
C LYS A 136 0.65 -41.72 -2.48
N CYS A 137 0.93 -40.89 -3.49
CA CYS A 137 2.27 -40.34 -3.74
C CYS A 137 2.64 -39.14 -2.88
N LEU A 138 1.65 -38.36 -2.43
CA LEU A 138 1.87 -37.10 -1.73
C LEU A 138 1.62 -37.23 -0.23
N ASP A 139 2.59 -36.74 0.54
CA ASP A 139 2.58 -36.70 2.00
C ASP A 139 3.20 -35.38 2.51
N ASP A 140 3.18 -35.18 3.82
CA ASP A 140 3.78 -33.99 4.44
C ASP A 140 5.30 -33.94 4.26
N SER A 141 5.96 -35.10 4.24
CA SER A 141 7.40 -35.24 4.14
C SER A 141 7.95 -34.69 2.82
N LEU A 142 7.22 -34.81 1.70
CA LEU A 142 7.57 -34.22 0.40
C LEU A 142 7.67 -32.70 0.48
N PHE A 143 6.61 -32.05 0.97
CA PHE A 143 6.55 -30.59 1.06
C PHE A 143 7.51 -30.04 2.11
N ARG A 144 7.65 -30.72 3.25
CA ARG A 144 8.61 -30.34 4.29
C ARG A 144 10.06 -30.48 3.81
N ALA A 145 10.38 -31.55 3.08
CA ALA A 145 11.73 -31.77 2.54
C ALA A 145 12.08 -30.78 1.42
N ALA A 146 11.10 -30.44 0.57
CA ALA A 146 11.27 -29.38 -0.41
C ALA A 146 11.41 -28.01 0.28
N GLY A 147 10.65 -27.77 1.35
CA GLY A 147 10.40 -26.44 1.89
C GLY A 147 9.62 -25.61 0.86
N TRP A 148 9.93 -24.31 0.79
CA TRP A 148 9.51 -23.46 -0.32
C TRP A 148 10.73 -22.91 -1.06
N PRO A 149 11.20 -23.57 -2.13
CA PRO A 149 12.35 -23.11 -2.89
C PRO A 149 12.02 -21.86 -3.71
N ASP A 150 13.02 -20.98 -3.90
CA ASP A 150 12.96 -19.84 -4.84
C ASP A 150 13.04 -20.35 -6.30
N HIS A 151 12.15 -21.26 -6.69
CA HIS A 151 12.18 -21.96 -7.98
C HIS A 151 10.81 -21.89 -8.67
N ILE A 152 10.75 -21.32 -9.88
CA ILE A 152 9.48 -21.11 -10.59
C ILE A 152 8.70 -22.41 -10.81
N LEU A 153 9.39 -23.49 -11.20
CA LEU A 153 8.78 -24.80 -11.43
C LEU A 153 8.08 -25.39 -10.19
N TRP A 154 8.56 -25.07 -8.97
CA TRP A 154 7.88 -25.47 -7.74
C TRP A 154 6.51 -24.81 -7.62
N ASN A 155 6.47 -23.49 -7.83
CA ASN A 155 5.21 -22.74 -7.80
C ASN A 155 4.25 -23.23 -8.89
N THR A 156 4.75 -23.54 -10.09
CA THR A 156 3.96 -24.13 -11.18
C THR A 156 3.39 -25.50 -10.80
N TYR A 157 4.19 -26.38 -10.20
CA TYR A 157 3.74 -27.68 -9.71
C TYR A 157 2.63 -27.53 -8.66
N VAL A 158 2.88 -26.73 -7.63
CA VAL A 158 1.93 -26.51 -6.53
C VAL A 158 0.62 -25.93 -7.05
N LYS A 159 0.68 -24.96 -7.97
CA LYS A 159 -0.50 -24.37 -8.61
C LYS A 159 -1.32 -25.42 -9.37
N ARG A 160 -0.67 -26.24 -10.19
CA ARG A 160 -1.32 -27.36 -10.90
C ARG A 160 -2.01 -28.31 -9.91
N LEU A 161 -1.33 -28.65 -8.81
CA LEU A 161 -1.88 -29.51 -7.76
C LEU A 161 -3.13 -28.91 -7.11
N VAL A 162 -3.07 -27.64 -6.66
CA VAL A 162 -4.21 -26.96 -6.03
C VAL A 162 -5.40 -26.89 -6.99
N PHE A 163 -5.15 -26.51 -8.25
CA PHE A 163 -6.18 -26.46 -9.29
C PHE A 163 -6.79 -27.84 -9.59
N TYR A 164 -5.97 -28.90 -9.64
CA TYR A 164 -6.46 -30.25 -9.87
C TYR A 164 -7.35 -30.76 -8.72
N VAL A 165 -6.94 -30.51 -7.48
CA VAL A 165 -7.68 -30.88 -6.27
C VAL A 165 -8.97 -30.06 -6.14
N SER A 166 -8.97 -28.79 -6.50
CA SER A 166 -10.16 -27.92 -6.40
C SER A 166 -11.28 -28.35 -7.35
N ARG A 167 -10.96 -28.93 -8.50
CA ARG A 167 -11.96 -29.48 -9.44
C ARG A 167 -12.64 -30.78 -8.97
N SER A 168 -12.20 -31.38 -7.85
CA SER A 168 -12.79 -32.61 -7.34
C SER A 168 -14.15 -32.36 -6.67
N SER A 169 -15.12 -33.25 -6.90
CA SER A 169 -16.52 -33.17 -6.41
C SER A 169 -16.70 -33.33 -4.88
N GLY A 170 -15.62 -33.19 -4.09
CA GLY A 170 -15.68 -33.11 -2.63
C GLY A 170 -15.32 -34.40 -1.87
N GLU A 171 -14.98 -35.49 -2.55
CA GLU A 171 -14.70 -36.78 -1.88
C GLU A 171 -13.25 -36.94 -1.39
N ASN A 172 -12.27 -36.24 -1.96
CA ASN A 172 -10.87 -36.40 -1.58
C ASN A 172 -10.46 -35.48 -0.43
N THR A 173 -10.83 -35.89 0.78
CA THR A 173 -10.59 -35.10 1.98
C THR A 173 -9.11 -35.05 2.40
N TYR A 174 -8.34 -36.10 2.10
CA TYR A 174 -6.91 -36.19 2.49
C TYR A 174 -6.05 -35.15 1.77
N LEU A 175 -6.18 -35.03 0.45
CA LEU A 175 -5.38 -34.04 -0.30
C LEU A 175 -5.75 -32.61 0.11
N ARG A 176 -7.03 -32.32 0.36
CA ARG A 176 -7.45 -31.00 0.88
C ARG A 176 -6.87 -30.72 2.27
N ASP A 177 -6.85 -31.71 3.17
CA ASP A 177 -6.20 -31.56 4.47
C ASP A 177 -4.70 -31.28 4.31
N LEU A 178 -4.01 -31.98 3.40
CA LEU A 178 -2.60 -31.78 3.12
C LEU A 178 -2.31 -30.35 2.60
N LEU A 179 -3.17 -29.84 1.71
CA LEU A 179 -3.09 -28.47 1.20
C LEU A 179 -3.21 -27.45 2.33
N TRP A 180 -4.18 -27.60 3.25
CA TRP A 180 -4.41 -26.63 4.32
C TRP A 180 -3.46 -26.75 5.52
N THR A 181 -3.00 -27.96 5.85
CA THR A 181 -2.21 -28.22 7.08
C THR A 181 -0.70 -28.17 6.85
N VAL A 182 -0.24 -28.35 5.61
CA VAL A 182 1.18 -28.40 5.28
C VAL A 182 1.54 -27.35 4.23
N LEU A 183 0.85 -27.33 3.10
CA LEU A 183 1.25 -26.50 1.97
C LEU A 183 0.92 -25.02 2.17
N TYR A 184 -0.29 -24.71 2.63
CA TYR A 184 -0.73 -23.33 2.90
C TYR A 184 0.13 -22.65 3.98
N PRO A 185 0.45 -23.28 5.14
CA PRO A 185 1.37 -22.69 6.11
C PRO A 185 2.76 -22.43 5.54
N ALA A 186 3.31 -23.36 4.76
CA ALA A 186 4.61 -23.17 4.11
C ALA A 186 4.58 -22.04 3.06
N PHE A 187 3.47 -21.92 2.32
CA PHE A 187 3.24 -20.82 1.38
C PHE A 187 3.19 -19.48 2.11
N LYS A 188 2.39 -19.41 3.18
CA LYS A 188 2.19 -18.23 4.02
C LYS A 188 3.53 -17.75 4.58
N GLU A 189 4.30 -18.63 5.20
CA GLU A 189 5.64 -18.31 5.71
C GLU A 189 6.60 -17.83 4.61
N TYR A 190 6.49 -18.39 3.40
CA TYR A 190 7.37 -18.03 2.30
C TYR A 190 7.09 -16.63 1.72
N ILE A 191 5.82 -16.25 1.59
CA ILE A 191 5.42 -14.93 1.11
C ILE A 191 5.46 -13.86 2.20
N GLU A 192 5.72 -14.23 3.46
CA GLU A 192 5.90 -13.27 4.54
C GLU A 192 7.23 -12.51 4.40
N ARG A 193 7.17 -11.20 4.62
CA ARG A 193 8.31 -10.28 4.62
C ARG A 193 9.28 -10.65 5.71
N LYS A 194 10.54 -10.85 5.31
CA LYS A 194 11.64 -11.06 6.23
C LYS A 194 12.28 -9.71 6.57
N LYS A 195 12.13 -9.28 7.82
CA LYS A 195 12.58 -7.96 8.31
C LYS A 195 14.06 -7.68 8.04
N ASP A 196 14.89 -8.72 8.04
CA ASP A 196 16.33 -8.54 7.94
C ASP A 196 16.81 -8.47 6.48
N HIS A 197 16.10 -9.06 5.52
CA HIS A 197 16.55 -9.25 4.13
C HIS A 197 15.37 -9.11 3.15
N PRO A 198 15.09 -7.90 2.61
CA PRO A 198 14.04 -7.73 1.60
C PRO A 198 14.33 -8.60 0.38
N ARG A 199 13.42 -9.52 0.04
CA ARG A 199 13.59 -10.47 -1.06
C ARG A 199 13.27 -9.79 -2.39
N LYS A 200 14.23 -9.85 -3.33
CA LYS A 200 13.99 -9.45 -4.73
C LYS A 200 13.42 -10.64 -5.50
N LEU A 201 12.09 -10.73 -5.54
CA LEU A 201 11.40 -11.74 -6.33
C LEU A 201 11.35 -11.33 -7.81
N SER A 202 11.60 -12.27 -8.73
CA SER A 202 11.40 -12.01 -10.15
C SER A 202 9.92 -11.86 -10.48
N GLU A 203 9.59 -11.15 -11.56
CA GLU A 203 8.21 -10.97 -12.03
C GLU A 203 7.48 -12.31 -12.22
N SER A 204 8.19 -13.29 -12.78
CA SER A 204 7.65 -14.62 -13.02
C SER A 204 7.29 -15.35 -11.73
N ILE A 205 8.13 -15.24 -10.68
CA ILE A 205 7.84 -15.84 -9.37
C ILE A 205 6.66 -15.11 -8.71
N VAL A 206 6.66 -13.77 -8.71
CA VAL A 206 5.58 -12.95 -8.13
C VAL A 206 4.24 -13.32 -8.76
N ARG A 207 4.19 -13.47 -10.09
CA ARG A 207 2.97 -13.85 -10.82
C ARG A 207 2.45 -15.23 -10.40
N GLU A 208 3.32 -16.24 -10.30
CA GLU A 208 2.89 -17.57 -9.88
C GLU A 208 2.45 -17.62 -8.41
N LEU A 209 3.15 -16.92 -7.50
CA LEU A 209 2.75 -16.84 -6.09
C LEU A 209 1.40 -16.14 -5.93
N SER A 210 1.18 -15.04 -6.67
CA SER A 210 -0.07 -14.28 -6.59
C SER A 210 -1.24 -15.07 -7.19
N ALA A 211 -1.00 -15.82 -8.28
CA ALA A 211 -2.00 -16.71 -8.84
C ALA A 211 -2.32 -17.87 -7.88
N LEU A 212 -1.30 -18.45 -7.23
CA LEU A 212 -1.50 -19.50 -6.24
C LEU A 212 -2.27 -19.01 -5.01
N ALA A 213 -1.99 -17.80 -4.52
CA ALA A 213 -2.79 -17.17 -3.47
C ALA A 213 -4.27 -17.08 -3.85
N PHE A 214 -4.55 -16.74 -5.11
CA PHE A 214 -5.90 -16.69 -5.65
C PHE A 214 -6.55 -18.08 -5.71
N ASP A 215 -5.79 -19.12 -6.09
CA ASP A 215 -6.27 -20.50 -6.08
C ASP A 215 -6.61 -20.99 -4.65
N PHE A 216 -5.87 -20.56 -3.62
CA PHE A 216 -6.23 -20.84 -2.22
C PHE A 216 -7.54 -20.15 -1.78
N VAL A 217 -7.80 -18.93 -2.26
CA VAL A 217 -9.09 -18.26 -2.03
C VAL A 217 -10.24 -19.06 -2.67
N HIS A 218 -10.06 -19.52 -3.90
CA HIS A 218 -11.02 -20.38 -4.58
C HIS A 218 -11.23 -21.72 -3.87
N LEU A 219 -10.16 -22.36 -3.40
CA LEU A 219 -10.25 -23.59 -2.63
C LEU A 219 -11.07 -23.39 -1.35
N SER A 220 -10.84 -22.28 -0.63
CA SER A 220 -11.60 -21.92 0.57
C SER A 220 -13.09 -21.71 0.27
N LEU A 221 -13.43 -21.07 -0.85
CA LEU A 221 -14.82 -20.91 -1.30
C LEU A 221 -15.49 -22.26 -1.58
N LEU A 222 -14.80 -23.16 -2.27
CA LEU A 222 -15.32 -24.50 -2.55
C LEU A 222 -15.53 -25.30 -1.26
N ASP A 223 -14.61 -25.21 -0.32
CA ASP A 223 -14.74 -25.87 0.99
C ASP A 223 -15.90 -25.29 1.81
N LEU A 224 -16.16 -23.98 1.71
CA LEU A 224 -17.30 -23.33 2.35
C LEU A 224 -18.64 -23.86 1.80
N VAL A 225 -18.77 -23.97 0.47
CA VAL A 225 -19.97 -24.52 -0.19
C VAL A 225 -20.18 -25.99 0.17
N VAL A 226 -19.10 -26.79 0.20
CA VAL A 226 -19.18 -28.21 0.62
C VAL A 226 -19.56 -28.35 2.09
N LYS A 227 -19.02 -27.49 2.97
CA LYS A 227 -19.35 -27.49 4.40
C LYS A 227 -20.82 -27.18 4.66
N ALA A 228 -21.39 -26.22 3.94
CA ALA A 228 -22.82 -25.89 4.04
C ALA A 228 -23.73 -27.09 3.73
N ASN A 229 -23.27 -28.00 2.86
CA ASN A 229 -24.03 -29.18 2.46
C ASN A 229 -23.80 -30.41 3.38
N ASN A 230 -22.63 -30.53 4.01
CA ASN A 230 -22.20 -31.78 4.65
C ASN A 230 -21.84 -31.70 6.15
N ASN A 231 -21.95 -30.54 6.81
CA ASN A 231 -21.64 -30.34 8.25
C ASN A 231 -20.23 -30.81 8.71
N VAL A 232 -19.28 -30.94 7.80
CA VAL A 232 -17.90 -31.33 8.14
C VAL A 232 -17.08 -30.07 8.43
N SER A 233 -16.76 -29.85 9.70
CA SER A 233 -15.84 -28.80 10.16
C SER A 233 -14.41 -29.18 9.82
N ARG A 234 -13.75 -28.46 8.91
CA ARG A 234 -12.29 -28.55 8.72
C ARG A 234 -11.67 -27.16 8.64
N GLY A 235 -10.45 -27.04 9.16
CA GLY A 235 -9.74 -25.78 9.48
C GLY A 235 -9.26 -24.95 8.29
N ALA A 236 -10.05 -24.84 7.22
CA ALA A 236 -9.81 -23.88 6.15
C ALA A 236 -10.05 -22.46 6.66
N GLU A 237 -9.15 -21.52 6.31
CA GLU A 237 -9.35 -20.10 6.60
C GLU A 237 -10.50 -19.55 5.75
N PRO A 238 -11.37 -18.68 6.28
CA PRO A 238 -12.47 -18.08 5.50
C PRO A 238 -11.95 -17.30 4.27
N PRO A 239 -12.68 -17.32 3.15
CA PRO A 239 -12.16 -16.78 1.89
C PRO A 239 -11.97 -15.26 1.92
N LEU A 240 -12.80 -14.52 2.67
CA LEU A 240 -12.58 -13.09 2.90
C LEU A 240 -11.33 -12.80 3.75
N ASP A 241 -11.03 -13.67 4.72
CA ASP A 241 -9.84 -13.52 5.56
C ASP A 241 -8.58 -13.76 4.74
N LEU A 242 -8.60 -14.73 3.84
CA LEU A 242 -7.54 -14.96 2.86
C LEU A 242 -7.38 -13.79 1.88
N LEU A 243 -8.49 -13.27 1.32
CA LEU A 243 -8.46 -12.10 0.45
C LEU A 243 -7.82 -10.90 1.13
N GLU A 244 -8.24 -10.61 2.37
CA GLU A 244 -7.68 -9.49 3.12
C GLU A 244 -6.22 -9.73 3.51
N PHE A 245 -5.87 -10.96 3.91
CA PHE A 245 -4.50 -11.34 4.25
C PHE A 245 -3.57 -11.11 3.06
N PHE A 246 -3.89 -11.67 1.89
CA PHE A 246 -3.04 -11.57 0.71
C PHE A 246 -3.01 -10.18 0.08
N ALA A 247 -4.04 -9.35 0.26
CA ALA A 247 -4.09 -8.02 -0.33
C ALA A 247 -3.57 -6.92 0.60
N MET A 248 -3.91 -6.96 1.89
CA MET A 248 -3.75 -5.82 2.80
C MET A 248 -2.77 -6.08 3.95
N ASP A 249 -2.54 -7.33 4.36
CA ASP A 249 -1.70 -7.62 5.54
C ASP A 249 -0.25 -7.16 5.29
N PRO A 250 0.31 -6.28 6.14
CA PRO A 250 1.69 -5.82 5.98
C PRO A 250 2.70 -6.95 6.08
N LYS A 251 2.38 -8.12 6.65
CA LYS A 251 3.31 -9.24 6.68
C LYS A 251 3.58 -9.81 5.30
N VAL A 252 2.67 -9.71 4.34
CA VAL A 252 2.87 -10.28 2.99
C VAL A 252 3.80 -9.39 2.16
N GLU A 253 4.72 -10.02 1.41
CA GLU A 253 5.62 -9.38 0.47
C GLU A 253 4.86 -8.45 -0.46
N PHE A 254 5.32 -7.20 -0.55
CA PHE A 254 4.55 -6.15 -1.22
C PHE A 254 4.30 -6.45 -2.70
N THR A 255 5.29 -7.00 -3.40
CA THR A 255 5.16 -7.39 -4.81
C THR A 255 4.06 -8.42 -5.02
N VAL A 256 3.91 -9.35 -4.07
CA VAL A 256 2.84 -10.35 -4.08
C VAL A 256 1.50 -9.70 -3.81
N ARG A 257 1.38 -8.81 -2.81
CA ARG A 257 0.13 -8.09 -2.52
C ARG A 257 -0.36 -7.28 -3.73
N PHE A 258 0.55 -6.56 -4.35
CA PHE A 258 0.27 -5.71 -5.50
C PHE A 258 -0.19 -6.52 -6.71
N ALA A 259 0.53 -7.59 -7.05
CA ALA A 259 0.16 -8.48 -8.14
C ALA A 259 -1.13 -9.27 -7.85
N PHE A 260 -1.35 -9.68 -6.60
CA PHE A 260 -2.57 -10.35 -6.16
C PHE A 260 -3.81 -9.48 -6.33
N LEU A 261 -3.76 -8.21 -5.90
CA LEU A 261 -4.82 -7.23 -6.18
C LEU A 261 -5.05 -7.07 -7.68
N GLY A 262 -3.97 -7.03 -8.48
CA GLY A 262 -4.05 -7.02 -9.93
C GLY A 262 -4.84 -8.21 -10.51
N ILE A 263 -4.56 -9.42 -10.03
CA ILE A 263 -5.25 -10.65 -10.46
C ILE A 263 -6.72 -10.63 -10.03
N CYS A 264 -7.02 -10.25 -8.79
CA CYS A 264 -8.38 -10.25 -8.25
C CYS A 264 -9.35 -9.42 -9.10
N PHE A 265 -8.91 -8.26 -9.59
CA PHE A 265 -9.75 -7.35 -10.38
C PHE A 265 -9.56 -7.50 -11.89
N ALA A 266 -8.58 -8.30 -12.35
CA ALA A 266 -8.47 -8.72 -13.75
C ALA A 266 -9.40 -9.90 -14.12
N ALA A 267 -9.92 -10.64 -13.13
CA ALA A 267 -10.81 -11.79 -13.30
C ALA A 267 -12.20 -11.56 -12.67
N PRO A 268 -13.06 -10.71 -13.26
CA PRO A 268 -14.30 -10.24 -12.65
C PRO A 268 -15.32 -11.37 -12.37
N ASP A 269 -15.37 -12.41 -13.21
CA ASP A 269 -16.27 -13.55 -12.99
C ASP A 269 -15.91 -14.34 -11.73
N SER A 270 -14.62 -14.45 -11.45
CA SER A 270 -14.12 -15.12 -10.26
C SER A 270 -14.51 -14.33 -9.02
N LEU A 271 -14.32 -13.00 -9.03
CA LEU A 271 -14.72 -12.10 -7.94
C LEU A 271 -16.25 -12.09 -7.72
N LYS A 272 -17.05 -12.13 -8.79
CA LYS A 272 -18.50 -12.32 -8.74
C LYS A 272 -18.88 -13.62 -8.04
N SER A 273 -18.19 -14.71 -8.36
CA SER A 273 -18.41 -16.01 -7.72
C SER A 273 -18.08 -15.97 -6.22
N ILE A 274 -17.03 -15.24 -5.81
CA ILE A 274 -16.72 -14.99 -4.40
C ILE A 274 -17.89 -14.28 -3.72
N LEU A 275 -18.34 -13.15 -4.29
CA LEU A 275 -19.44 -12.34 -3.76
C LEU A 275 -20.73 -13.16 -3.57
N GLN A 276 -21.11 -13.93 -4.59
CA GLN A 276 -22.29 -14.80 -4.52
C GLN A 276 -22.16 -15.87 -3.43
N SER A 277 -21.00 -16.50 -3.31
CA SER A 277 -20.77 -17.57 -2.33
C SER A 277 -20.77 -17.06 -0.88
N LEU A 278 -20.28 -15.84 -0.65
CA LEU A 278 -20.29 -15.21 0.67
C LEU A 278 -21.70 -14.92 1.16
N THR A 279 -22.61 -14.53 0.27
CA THR A 279 -24.00 -14.24 0.64
C THR A 279 -24.79 -15.47 1.07
N LEU A 280 -24.37 -16.64 0.59
CA LEU A 280 -24.98 -17.92 0.94
C LEU A 280 -24.49 -18.44 2.29
N CYS A 281 -23.31 -18.02 2.76
CA CYS A 281 -22.59 -18.69 3.84
C CYS A 281 -22.18 -17.79 5.01
N ASP A 282 -22.20 -16.46 4.86
CA ASP A 282 -21.81 -15.51 5.92
C ASP A 282 -23.03 -14.76 6.48
N SER A 283 -23.12 -14.71 7.80
CA SER A 283 -24.12 -13.93 8.53
C SER A 283 -23.87 -12.40 8.46
N ASN A 284 -22.65 -11.97 8.16
CA ASN A 284 -22.24 -10.55 8.12
C ASN A 284 -21.96 -10.05 6.70
N VAL A 285 -22.97 -10.12 5.83
CA VAL A 285 -22.91 -9.69 4.42
C VAL A 285 -22.44 -8.24 4.28
N GLN A 286 -22.88 -7.34 5.17
CA GLN A 286 -22.48 -5.93 5.12
C GLN A 286 -20.99 -5.73 5.44
N GLY A 287 -20.45 -6.45 6.42
CA GLY A 287 -19.03 -6.42 6.75
C GLY A 287 -18.15 -6.93 5.60
N ALA A 288 -18.59 -8.00 4.94
CA ALA A 288 -17.94 -8.53 3.73
C ALA A 288 -17.86 -7.48 2.60
N ALA A 289 -18.97 -6.77 2.36
CA ALA A 289 -19.05 -5.75 1.32
C ALA A 289 -18.07 -4.58 1.57
N TRP A 290 -17.93 -4.13 2.83
CA TRP A 290 -16.94 -3.11 3.19
C TRP A 290 -15.49 -3.57 3.03
N ARG A 291 -15.19 -4.83 3.36
CA ARG A 291 -13.84 -5.41 3.15
C ARG A 291 -13.48 -5.41 1.67
N LEU A 292 -14.40 -5.88 0.82
CA LEU A 292 -14.23 -5.87 -0.63
C LEU A 292 -14.10 -4.45 -1.19
N LEU A 293 -14.84 -3.48 -0.64
CA LEU A 293 -14.69 -2.07 -1.01
C LEU A 293 -13.29 -1.56 -0.73
N THR A 294 -12.72 -1.97 0.41
CA THR A 294 -11.34 -1.60 0.76
C THR A 294 -10.35 -2.14 -0.28
N LEU A 295 -10.53 -3.39 -0.71
CA LEU A 295 -9.68 -4.00 -1.76
C LEU A 295 -9.85 -3.32 -3.11
N TRP A 296 -11.09 -2.99 -3.48
CA TRP A 296 -11.41 -2.29 -4.72
C TRP A 296 -10.81 -0.89 -4.74
N LEU A 297 -10.92 -0.13 -3.64
CA LEU A 297 -10.27 1.17 -3.51
C LEU A 297 -8.74 1.07 -3.58
N ALA A 298 -8.13 0.05 -2.96
CA ALA A 298 -6.69 -0.18 -3.07
C ALA A 298 -6.26 -0.47 -4.52
N TYR A 299 -7.05 -1.26 -5.25
CA TYR A 299 -6.80 -1.51 -6.67
C TYR A 299 -6.96 -0.23 -7.52
N CYS A 300 -8.08 0.48 -7.39
CA CYS A 300 -8.38 1.66 -8.21
C CYS A 300 -7.48 2.86 -7.92
N LEU A 301 -7.07 3.07 -6.67
CA LEU A 301 -6.25 4.22 -6.29
C LEU A 301 -4.75 3.98 -6.48
N LEU A 302 -4.27 2.73 -6.41
CA LEU A 302 -2.84 2.42 -6.47
C LEU A 302 -2.47 1.46 -7.59
N VAL A 303 -3.06 0.26 -7.64
CA VAL A 303 -2.59 -0.80 -8.53
C VAL A 303 -2.86 -0.49 -9.99
N ARG A 304 -4.10 -0.10 -10.31
CA ARG A 304 -4.52 0.21 -11.67
C ARG A 304 -3.76 1.42 -12.25
N PRO A 305 -3.70 2.60 -11.60
CA PRO A 305 -2.97 3.74 -12.16
C PRO A 305 -1.48 3.46 -12.37
N ALA A 306 -0.85 2.73 -11.45
CA ALA A 306 0.58 2.39 -11.58
C ALA A 306 0.86 1.33 -12.66
N MET A 307 -0.15 0.56 -13.08
CA MET A 307 -0.06 -0.39 -14.20
C MET A 307 -0.49 0.22 -15.54
N GLU A 308 -1.32 1.27 -15.55
CA GLU A 308 -1.86 1.92 -16.75
C GLU A 308 -0.79 2.63 -17.60
N ASP A 309 0.35 3.02 -17.01
CA ASP A 309 1.55 3.47 -17.75
C ASP A 309 2.09 2.41 -18.74
N ARG A 310 1.63 1.16 -18.66
CA ARG A 310 2.10 0.04 -19.49
C ARG A 310 1.15 -0.42 -20.59
N ALA A 311 -0.13 -0.01 -20.65
CA ALA A 311 -1.09 -0.62 -21.57
C ALA A 311 -2.23 0.28 -22.07
N GLN A 312 -2.37 0.35 -23.40
CA GLN A 312 -3.47 0.97 -24.17
C GLN A 312 -4.84 0.26 -24.02
N ASN A 313 -5.13 -0.40 -22.89
CA ASN A 313 -6.34 -1.22 -22.67
C ASN A 313 -7.33 -0.55 -21.71
N HIS A 314 -7.63 0.72 -21.92
CA HIS A 314 -8.56 1.50 -21.07
C HIS A 314 -10.04 1.07 -21.18
N LEU A 315 -10.44 0.37 -22.25
CA LEU A 315 -11.85 0.12 -22.55
C LEU A 315 -12.41 -1.13 -21.86
N ASN A 316 -11.64 -2.23 -21.78
CA ASN A 316 -12.14 -3.48 -21.19
C ASN A 316 -12.13 -3.43 -19.66
N SER A 317 -11.20 -2.71 -19.03
CA SER A 317 -11.10 -2.65 -17.55
C SER A 317 -12.27 -1.91 -16.88
N PHE A 318 -12.85 -0.90 -17.55
CA PHE A 318 -13.92 -0.07 -16.98
C PHE A 318 -15.27 -0.81 -16.90
N GLU A 319 -15.65 -1.53 -17.95
CA GLU A 319 -16.88 -2.35 -17.96
C GLU A 319 -16.83 -3.46 -16.89
N HIS A 320 -15.65 -4.07 -16.70
CA HIS A 320 -15.45 -5.11 -15.68
C HIS A 320 -15.54 -4.58 -14.25
N LEU A 321 -14.96 -3.41 -13.97
CA LEU A 321 -15.07 -2.77 -12.65
C LEU A 321 -16.50 -2.31 -12.35
N SER A 322 -17.25 -1.90 -13.38
CA SER A 322 -18.67 -1.56 -13.26
C SER A 322 -19.52 -2.73 -12.80
N ALA A 323 -19.30 -3.91 -13.39
CA ALA A 323 -20.03 -5.12 -13.03
C ALA A 323 -19.77 -5.55 -11.57
N VAL A 324 -18.55 -5.38 -11.08
CA VAL A 324 -18.17 -5.67 -9.68
C VAL A 324 -18.80 -4.65 -8.72
N GLY A 325 -18.70 -3.35 -9.03
CA GLY A 325 -19.28 -2.29 -8.20
C GLY A 325 -20.80 -2.41 -8.08
N SER A 326 -21.47 -2.71 -9.20
CA SER A 326 -22.91 -2.99 -9.23
C SER A 326 -23.30 -4.14 -8.31
N GLN A 327 -22.58 -5.26 -8.33
CA GLN A 327 -22.85 -6.38 -7.42
C GLN A 327 -22.61 -6.01 -5.96
N MET A 328 -21.50 -5.33 -5.66
CA MET A 328 -21.21 -4.88 -4.31
C MET A 328 -22.33 -3.99 -3.75
N SER A 329 -22.87 -3.08 -4.57
CA SER A 329 -23.99 -2.20 -4.19
C SER A 329 -25.22 -2.96 -3.69
N THR A 330 -25.48 -4.17 -4.19
CA THR A 330 -26.65 -4.98 -3.79
C THR A 330 -26.56 -5.50 -2.35
N TYR A 331 -25.36 -5.51 -1.77
CA TYR A 331 -25.08 -5.99 -0.42
C TYR A 331 -25.05 -4.86 0.62
N PHE A 332 -25.10 -3.62 0.15
CA PHE A 332 -25.22 -2.47 1.02
C PHE A 332 -26.70 -2.12 1.23
N PRO A 333 -27.07 -1.62 2.42
CA PRO A 333 -28.33 -0.92 2.63
C PRO A 333 -28.63 0.09 1.50
N ALA A 334 -29.91 0.30 1.16
CA ALA A 334 -30.30 1.13 0.00
C ALA A 334 -29.73 2.56 0.06
N ASP A 335 -29.54 3.11 1.26
CA ASP A 335 -28.92 4.40 1.53
C ASP A 335 -27.39 4.41 1.34
N LEU A 336 -26.74 3.25 1.28
CA LEU A 336 -25.32 3.05 0.98
C LEU A 336 -25.08 2.52 -0.45
N ALA A 337 -26.07 1.88 -1.07
CA ALA A 337 -25.96 1.35 -2.44
C ALA A 337 -25.66 2.45 -3.48
N GLY A 338 -26.19 3.66 -3.27
CA GLY A 338 -25.93 4.83 -4.12
C GLY A 338 -24.49 5.35 -4.08
N LEU A 339 -23.65 4.88 -3.14
CA LEU A 339 -22.25 5.27 -3.06
C LEU A 339 -21.41 4.74 -4.25
N PHE A 340 -21.88 3.69 -4.93
CA PHE A 340 -21.08 2.85 -5.84
C PHE A 340 -21.46 2.98 -7.32
N GLY A 341 -22.26 3.99 -7.68
CA GLY A 341 -22.89 4.10 -9.01
C GLY A 341 -21.93 4.30 -10.19
N ASP A 342 -20.78 4.97 -9.98
CA ASP A 342 -20.01 5.55 -11.10
C ASP A 342 -18.64 4.89 -11.38
N VAL A 343 -18.28 3.78 -10.74
CA VAL A 343 -16.99 3.05 -10.98
C VAL A 343 -15.75 3.92 -10.81
N ASP A 344 -15.89 5.05 -10.12
CA ASP A 344 -14.83 6.01 -9.86
C ASP A 344 -14.51 6.02 -8.37
N ALA A 345 -13.23 5.76 -8.05
CA ALA A 345 -12.75 5.76 -6.67
C ALA A 345 -12.87 7.16 -6.04
N GLU A 346 -12.65 8.23 -6.80
CA GLU A 346 -12.82 9.60 -6.33
C GLU A 346 -14.28 9.88 -5.97
N MET A 347 -15.22 9.55 -6.87
CA MET A 347 -16.66 9.69 -6.60
C MET A 347 -17.11 8.84 -5.43
N THR A 348 -16.57 7.63 -5.28
CA THR A 348 -16.87 6.78 -4.13
C THR A 348 -16.41 7.41 -2.82
N LEU A 349 -15.18 7.96 -2.77
CA LEU A 349 -14.66 8.68 -1.61
C LEU A 349 -15.45 9.96 -1.31
N LEU A 350 -15.81 10.72 -2.34
CA LEU A 350 -16.67 11.90 -2.24
C LEU A 350 -18.03 11.52 -1.63
N ASN A 351 -18.67 10.48 -2.14
CA ASN A 351 -19.98 10.01 -1.68
C ASN A 351 -19.91 9.53 -0.21
N LEU A 352 -18.82 8.88 0.19
CA LEU A 352 -18.60 8.48 1.59
C LEU A 352 -18.57 9.70 2.52
N GLY A 353 -17.84 10.76 2.13
CA GLY A 353 -17.78 12.03 2.85
C GLY A 353 -19.12 12.76 2.87
N ALA A 354 -19.76 12.92 1.71
CA ALA A 354 -21.05 13.60 1.57
C ALA A 354 -22.14 12.94 2.42
N LYS A 355 -22.14 11.60 2.50
CA LYS A 355 -23.07 10.89 3.38
C LYS A 355 -22.86 11.22 4.85
N PHE A 356 -21.62 11.34 5.32
CA PHE A 356 -21.35 11.73 6.71
C PHE A 356 -21.93 13.12 7.03
N ASP A 357 -21.86 14.04 6.07
CA ASP A 357 -22.39 15.39 6.23
C ASP A 357 -23.93 15.41 6.29
N GLN A 358 -24.59 14.55 5.50
CA GLN A 358 -26.05 14.42 5.43
C GLN A 358 -26.71 13.79 6.67
N LEU A 359 -25.94 13.13 7.56
CA LEU A 359 -26.51 12.50 8.76
C LEU A 359 -26.95 13.56 9.78
N ASP A 360 -28.19 13.51 10.25
CA ASP A 360 -28.76 14.57 11.11
C ASP A 360 -28.28 14.54 12.57
N THR A 361 -27.96 13.35 13.11
CA THR A 361 -27.63 13.19 14.54
C THR A 361 -26.16 12.88 14.76
N PHE A 362 -25.61 13.38 15.87
CA PHE A 362 -24.24 13.08 16.29
C PHE A 362 -24.01 11.57 16.46
N GLN A 363 -24.98 10.85 17.04
CA GLN A 363 -24.89 9.40 17.22
C GLN A 363 -24.80 8.66 15.89
N SER A 364 -25.65 8.99 14.92
CA SER A 364 -25.59 8.41 13.56
C SER A 364 -24.25 8.71 12.89
N LYS A 365 -23.75 9.95 13.01
CA LYS A 365 -22.43 10.35 12.50
C LYS A 365 -21.30 9.50 13.09
N MET A 366 -21.30 9.28 14.41
CA MET A 366 -20.25 8.50 15.07
C MET A 366 -20.31 7.01 14.71
N VAL A 367 -21.51 6.42 14.61
CA VAL A 367 -21.69 5.02 14.19
C VAL A 367 -21.18 4.82 12.76
N TYR A 368 -21.61 5.67 11.83
CA TYR A 368 -21.16 5.62 10.44
C TYR A 368 -19.65 5.81 10.33
N LYS A 369 -19.10 6.83 11.01
CA LYS A 369 -17.67 7.10 11.05
C LYS A 369 -16.88 5.91 11.58
N SER A 370 -17.31 5.29 12.68
CA SER A 370 -16.64 4.11 13.26
C SER A 370 -16.58 2.94 12.28
N GLN A 371 -17.64 2.74 11.49
CA GLN A 371 -17.67 1.70 10.47
C GLN A 371 -16.73 2.03 9.32
N VAL A 372 -16.86 3.22 8.72
CA VAL A 372 -16.07 3.63 7.55
C VAL A 372 -14.58 3.72 7.88
N VAL A 373 -14.22 4.31 9.02
CA VAL A 373 -12.81 4.51 9.41
C VAL A 373 -12.10 3.18 9.61
N THR A 374 -12.78 2.13 10.08
CA THR A 374 -12.19 0.78 10.24
C THR A 374 -11.66 0.23 8.91
N HIS A 375 -12.34 0.56 7.81
CA HIS A 375 -11.99 0.11 6.46
C HIS A 375 -11.00 1.06 5.80
N LEU A 376 -11.25 2.38 5.85
CA LEU A 376 -10.33 3.36 5.30
C LEU A 376 -8.97 3.37 6.02
N ALA A 377 -8.90 3.05 7.31
CA ALA A 377 -7.64 2.93 8.03
C ALA A 377 -6.72 1.84 7.44
N LYS A 378 -7.28 0.70 7.01
CA LYS A 378 -6.53 -0.36 6.33
C LYS A 378 -5.98 0.12 5.00
N LEU A 379 -6.77 0.87 4.24
CA LEU A 379 -6.34 1.51 2.99
C LEU A 379 -5.22 2.54 3.25
N CYS A 380 -5.35 3.40 4.26
CA CYS A 380 -4.32 4.36 4.64
C CYS A 380 -3.00 3.66 5.01
N SER A 381 -3.09 2.61 5.84
CA SER A 381 -1.92 1.81 6.22
C SER A 381 -1.30 1.13 5.00
N PHE A 382 -2.10 0.58 4.08
CA PHE A 382 -1.61 0.02 2.83
C PHE A 382 -0.85 1.07 2.01
N VAL A 383 -1.42 2.25 1.77
CA VAL A 383 -0.76 3.33 1.02
C VAL A 383 0.55 3.76 1.70
N CYS A 384 0.55 3.95 3.03
CA CYS A 384 1.76 4.30 3.79
C CYS A 384 2.85 3.24 3.69
N ASN A 385 2.50 1.96 3.86
CA ASN A 385 3.44 0.84 3.79
C ASN A 385 4.07 0.67 2.41
N CYS A 386 3.44 1.20 1.37
CA CYS A 386 3.82 0.95 -0.02
C CYS A 386 4.51 2.15 -0.68
N CYS A 387 3.99 3.35 -0.42
CA CYS A 387 4.36 4.55 -1.18
C CYS A 387 4.98 5.64 -0.30
N SER A 388 5.06 5.47 1.03
CA SER A 388 5.57 6.54 1.89
C SER A 388 7.06 6.80 1.65
N PRO A 389 7.46 8.09 1.52
CA PRO A 389 8.85 8.47 1.57
C PRO A 389 9.45 8.52 3.00
N SER A 390 8.64 8.54 4.08
CA SER A 390 8.97 8.94 5.47
C SER A 390 10.02 8.09 6.23
N SER A 391 10.65 8.67 7.27
CA SER A 391 11.65 7.99 8.12
C SER A 391 11.01 6.92 8.99
N THR A 392 9.76 7.12 9.40
CA THR A 392 8.96 6.10 10.08
C THR A 392 8.82 4.84 9.23
N ALA A 393 8.76 5.00 7.90
CA ALA A 393 8.72 3.88 6.99
C ALA A 393 10.09 3.16 6.95
N LYS A 394 11.21 3.90 7.01
CA LYS A 394 12.56 3.32 7.09
C LYS A 394 12.80 2.50 8.35
N ASP A 395 12.37 3.00 9.50
CA ASP A 395 12.51 2.29 10.79
C ASP A 395 11.78 0.93 10.77
N GLU A 396 10.67 0.85 10.03
CA GLU A 396 9.86 -0.35 9.88
C GLU A 396 10.23 -1.21 8.64
N MET A 397 11.25 -0.81 7.87
CA MET A 397 11.62 -1.44 6.58
C MET A 397 10.43 -1.53 5.60
N VAL A 398 9.62 -0.48 5.56
CA VAL A 398 8.44 -0.32 4.70
C VAL A 398 8.54 0.97 3.87
N GLY A 399 7.64 1.15 2.90
CA GLY A 399 7.59 2.35 2.07
C GLY A 399 8.42 2.27 0.80
N LEU A 400 8.51 3.40 0.11
CA LEU A 400 8.91 3.49 -1.29
C LEU A 400 10.31 2.93 -1.59
N GLU A 401 11.24 3.04 -0.63
CA GLU A 401 12.61 2.53 -0.74
C GLU A 401 12.68 0.99 -0.75
N TYR A 402 11.77 0.34 -0.03
CA TYR A 402 11.73 -1.11 0.15
C TYR A 402 10.74 -1.79 -0.80
N CYS A 403 9.91 -1.00 -1.49
CA CYS A 403 8.94 -1.47 -2.45
C CYS A 403 9.53 -1.54 -3.87
N GLN A 404 9.89 -2.74 -4.32
CA GLN A 404 10.43 -2.97 -5.67
C GLN A 404 9.46 -3.83 -6.50
N ILE A 405 8.59 -3.20 -7.28
CA ILE A 405 7.69 -3.92 -8.19
C ILE A 405 8.33 -4.05 -9.57
N PRO A 406 8.41 -5.27 -10.14
CA PRO A 406 9.00 -5.48 -11.46
C PRO A 406 8.44 -4.55 -12.55
N GLY A 407 9.29 -3.61 -12.93
CA GLY A 407 9.13 -2.56 -13.93
C GLY A 407 7.99 -1.55 -13.71
N ILE A 408 7.59 -1.33 -12.46
CA ILE A 408 7.00 -0.05 -12.05
C ILE A 408 8.13 0.75 -11.42
N THR A 409 8.28 2.01 -11.83
CA THR A 409 9.33 2.88 -11.28
C THR A 409 8.93 3.39 -9.91
N GLN A 410 9.92 3.77 -9.09
CA GLN A 410 9.65 4.45 -7.82
C GLN A 410 8.92 5.79 -8.04
N GLU A 411 9.16 6.44 -9.18
CA GLU A 411 8.45 7.67 -9.57
C GLU A 411 6.95 7.45 -9.73
N THR A 412 6.55 6.46 -10.53
CA THR A 412 5.14 6.11 -10.74
C THR A 412 4.47 5.74 -9.41
N LEU A 413 5.14 4.95 -8.54
CA LEU A 413 4.61 4.59 -7.22
C LEU A 413 4.50 5.79 -6.28
N CYS A 414 5.45 6.71 -6.31
CA CYS A 414 5.42 7.94 -5.53
C CYS A 414 4.26 8.84 -5.96
N SER A 415 4.17 9.16 -7.25
CA SER A 415 3.11 10.00 -7.81
C SER A 415 1.72 9.41 -7.56
N THR A 416 1.54 8.11 -7.84
CA THR A 416 0.27 7.41 -7.58
C THR A 416 -0.08 7.40 -6.09
N GLY A 417 0.92 7.19 -5.21
CA GLY A 417 0.74 7.26 -3.77
C GLY A 417 0.28 8.65 -3.31
N TYR A 418 0.95 9.72 -3.75
CA TYR A 418 0.57 11.09 -3.43
C TYR A 418 -0.83 11.44 -3.92
N ARG A 419 -1.22 11.01 -5.12
CA ARG A 419 -2.57 11.17 -5.66
C ARG A 419 -3.62 10.41 -4.83
N ALA A 420 -3.34 9.17 -4.44
CA ALA A 420 -4.25 8.40 -3.59
C ALA A 420 -4.46 9.08 -2.22
N VAL A 421 -3.38 9.55 -1.60
CA VAL A 421 -3.43 10.25 -0.32
C VAL A 421 -4.15 11.59 -0.44
N SER A 422 -3.96 12.32 -1.55
CA SER A 422 -4.63 13.60 -1.76
C SER A 422 -6.14 13.43 -1.86
N LEU A 423 -6.62 12.44 -2.61
CA LEU A 423 -8.05 12.11 -2.68
C LEU A 423 -8.63 11.68 -1.33
N LEU A 424 -7.90 10.85 -0.57
CA LEU A 424 -8.32 10.43 0.77
C LEU A 424 -8.43 11.62 1.75
N ILE A 425 -7.44 12.51 1.75
CA ILE A 425 -7.46 13.70 2.60
C ILE A 425 -8.57 14.65 2.13
N ARG A 426 -8.65 14.93 0.82
CA ARG A 426 -9.64 15.86 0.25
C ARG A 426 -11.07 15.44 0.55
N HIS A 427 -11.41 14.16 0.42
CA HIS A 427 -12.81 13.73 0.54
C HIS A 427 -13.19 13.09 1.88
N CYS A 428 -12.21 12.55 2.62
CA CYS A 428 -12.49 11.74 3.80
C CYS A 428 -11.84 12.28 5.10
N SER A 429 -11.26 13.50 5.11
CA SER A 429 -10.66 14.08 6.34
C SER A 429 -11.57 14.00 7.58
N PRO A 430 -12.87 14.38 7.53
CA PRO A 430 -13.77 14.28 8.70
C PRO A 430 -13.98 12.85 9.21
N LEU A 431 -13.88 11.86 8.32
CA LEU A 431 -14.00 10.43 8.63
C LEU A 431 -12.69 9.86 9.21
N LEU A 432 -11.55 10.29 8.67
CA LEU A 432 -10.21 9.79 9.01
C LEU A 432 -9.65 10.43 10.28
N TYR A 433 -10.03 11.67 10.60
CA TYR A 433 -9.56 12.36 11.78
C TYR A 433 -10.28 11.87 13.04
N SER A 434 -9.56 11.48 14.08
CA SER A 434 -10.15 11.17 15.39
C SER A 434 -9.33 11.79 16.50
N THR A 435 -9.98 12.51 17.40
CA THR A 435 -9.36 13.06 18.63
C THR A 435 -9.20 12.01 19.73
N VAL A 436 -9.93 10.89 19.62
CA VAL A 436 -9.83 9.74 20.51
C VAL A 436 -9.15 8.62 19.75
N VAL A 437 -7.96 8.26 20.19
CA VAL A 437 -7.24 7.09 19.67
C VAL A 437 -8.01 5.85 20.15
N THR A 438 -8.64 5.13 19.23
CA THR A 438 -9.31 3.86 19.55
C THR A 438 -8.28 2.85 20.06
N SER A 439 -8.69 1.97 20.98
CA SER A 439 -7.78 1.03 21.65
C SER A 439 -6.98 0.21 20.64
N GLY A 440 -5.65 0.39 20.63
CA GLY A 440 -4.72 -0.37 19.79
C GLY A 440 -4.10 0.41 18.62
N MET A 441 -4.56 1.62 18.29
CA MET A 441 -3.83 2.52 17.38
C MET A 441 -2.97 3.49 18.21
N ASN A 442 -1.85 3.97 17.67
CA ASN A 442 -1.01 4.99 18.32
C ASN A 442 -1.31 6.42 17.82
N SER A 443 -2.00 6.53 16.68
CA SER A 443 -2.34 7.77 15.98
C SER A 443 -3.59 7.54 15.11
N SER A 444 -4.33 8.59 14.77
CA SER A 444 -5.45 8.46 13.83
C SER A 444 -4.97 8.15 12.41
N PRO A 445 -5.81 7.55 11.54
CA PRO A 445 -5.45 7.30 10.13
C PRO A 445 -5.03 8.57 9.38
N LEU A 446 -5.69 9.70 9.65
CA LEU A 446 -5.29 10.98 9.05
C LEU A 446 -3.88 11.38 9.50
N GLU A 447 -3.55 11.26 10.78
CA GLU A 447 -2.21 11.56 11.29
C GLU A 447 -1.14 10.67 10.65
N GLN A 448 -1.46 9.40 10.39
CA GLN A 448 -0.58 8.50 9.63
C GLN A 448 -0.31 9.06 8.24
N LEU A 449 -1.34 9.48 7.49
CA LEU A 449 -1.16 10.07 6.16
C LEU A 449 -0.34 11.36 6.22
N LEU A 450 -0.66 12.25 7.17
CA LEU A 450 0.04 13.52 7.36
C LEU A 450 1.53 13.30 7.64
N ASN A 451 1.87 12.43 8.59
CA ASN A 451 3.26 12.14 8.96
C ASN A 451 4.04 11.46 7.83
N ASN A 452 3.37 10.71 6.96
CA ASN A 452 4.03 9.93 5.91
C ASN A 452 4.16 10.67 4.57
N PHE A 453 3.29 11.64 4.25
CA PHE A 453 3.23 12.30 2.94
C PHE A 453 3.19 13.82 2.98
N VAL A 454 2.51 14.43 3.96
CA VAL A 454 2.26 15.89 3.98
C VAL A 454 3.32 16.65 4.79
N LEU A 455 3.73 16.09 5.92
CA LEU A 455 4.78 16.58 6.80
C LEU A 455 5.86 15.50 7.06
N PRO A 456 6.46 14.88 6.03
CA PRO A 456 7.45 13.84 6.26
C PRO A 456 8.68 14.44 6.95
N ARG A 457 9.06 13.86 8.10
CA ARG A 457 10.13 14.36 8.98
C ARG A 457 11.46 14.60 8.28
N GLN A 458 11.72 13.85 7.21
CA GLN A 458 12.95 13.93 6.43
C GLN A 458 13.15 15.29 5.77
N LEU A 459 12.07 16.02 5.46
CA LEU A 459 12.16 17.36 4.86
C LEU A 459 12.85 18.36 5.79
N TYR A 460 12.62 18.26 7.10
CA TYR A 460 13.33 19.07 8.10
C TYR A 460 14.81 18.71 8.23
N GLU A 461 15.22 17.55 7.71
CA GLU A 461 16.59 17.06 7.72
C GLU A 461 17.27 17.16 6.35
N TRP A 462 16.53 17.49 5.28
CA TRP A 462 17.08 17.61 3.94
C TRP A 462 18.19 18.66 3.87
N ASP A 463 18.03 19.81 4.51
CA ASP A 463 19.08 20.84 4.59
C ASP A 463 20.34 20.34 5.31
N LYS A 464 20.20 19.45 6.31
CA LYS A 464 21.33 18.81 7.00
C LYS A 464 22.02 17.77 6.10
N LEU A 465 21.29 17.11 5.21
CA LEU A 465 21.82 16.17 4.23
C LEU A 465 22.53 16.88 3.07
N PHE A 466 22.00 18.01 2.58
CA PHE A 466 22.66 18.84 1.57
C PHE A 466 24.00 19.43 2.04
N SER A 467 24.15 19.66 3.35
CA SER A 467 25.38 20.22 3.91
C SER A 467 26.53 19.21 4.10
N LYS A 468 26.27 17.90 4.00
CA LYS A 468 27.24 16.85 4.35
C LYS A 468 27.66 15.91 3.22
N THR A 469 27.10 16.04 2.03
CA THR A 469 27.54 15.27 0.87
C THR A 469 27.98 16.22 -0.24
N VAL A 470 29.19 15.98 -0.73
CA VAL A 470 29.72 16.53 -1.99
C VAL A 470 28.57 16.56 -3.01
N PRO A 471 28.40 17.65 -3.78
CA PRO A 471 27.40 17.67 -4.84
C PRO A 471 27.76 16.57 -5.85
N SER A 472 27.11 15.41 -5.74
CA SER A 472 26.99 14.52 -6.89
C SER A 472 26.20 15.32 -7.93
N LEU A 473 26.68 15.31 -9.17
CA LEU A 473 26.10 16.09 -10.27
C LEU A 473 24.64 15.73 -10.59
N ASP A 474 24.07 14.72 -9.95
CA ASP A 474 22.64 14.45 -9.93
C ASP A 474 22.15 14.51 -8.48
N GLY A 475 21.25 15.45 -8.17
CA GLY A 475 20.50 15.42 -6.92
C GLY A 475 19.77 14.10 -6.77
N SER A 476 19.49 13.63 -5.55
CA SER A 476 18.83 12.32 -5.39
C SER A 476 17.48 12.35 -6.15
N PRO A 477 17.26 11.50 -7.17
CA PRO A 477 16.09 11.60 -8.05
C PRO A 477 14.79 11.48 -7.26
N LEU A 478 14.80 10.70 -6.18
CA LEU A 478 13.66 10.54 -5.28
C LEU A 478 13.23 11.84 -4.59
N GLN A 479 14.17 12.69 -4.19
CA GLN A 479 13.85 13.94 -3.53
C GLN A 479 13.09 14.88 -4.47
N ILE A 480 13.56 15.00 -5.71
CA ILE A 480 12.92 15.84 -6.74
C ILE A 480 11.49 15.34 -6.98
N ILE A 481 11.32 14.03 -7.18
CA ILE A 481 10.00 13.41 -7.36
C ILE A 481 9.07 13.71 -6.18
N VAL A 482 9.54 13.52 -4.94
CA VAL A 482 8.74 13.81 -3.74
C VAL A 482 8.36 15.29 -3.67
N THR A 483 9.30 16.20 -3.95
CA THR A 483 9.00 17.65 -3.93
C THR A 483 7.95 18.06 -4.96
N GLU A 484 8.02 17.53 -6.18
CA GLU A 484 7.04 17.85 -7.22
C GLU A 484 5.66 17.28 -6.85
N CYS A 485 5.60 16.02 -6.40
CA CYS A 485 4.34 15.42 -5.93
C CYS A 485 3.73 16.22 -4.77
N MET A 486 4.54 16.69 -3.82
CA MET A 486 4.07 17.53 -2.73
C MET A 486 3.49 18.85 -3.21
N LYS A 487 4.16 19.54 -4.15
CA LYS A 487 3.70 20.80 -4.74
C LYS A 487 2.36 20.64 -5.46
N GLU A 488 2.26 19.60 -6.29
CA GLU A 488 1.06 19.32 -7.09
C GLU A 488 -0.17 19.05 -6.21
N GLN A 489 0.00 18.34 -5.09
CA GLN A 489 -1.10 17.89 -4.24
C GLN A 489 -1.44 18.83 -3.07
N LEU A 490 -0.74 19.96 -2.91
CA LEU A 490 -0.95 20.86 -1.76
C LEU A 490 -2.39 21.42 -1.68
N SER A 491 -2.98 21.79 -2.81
CA SER A 491 -4.36 22.28 -2.86
C SER A 491 -5.31 21.26 -2.27
N GLU A 492 -5.17 20.00 -2.67
CA GLU A 492 -6.00 18.88 -2.20
C GLU A 492 -5.86 18.63 -0.70
N PHE A 493 -4.62 18.65 -0.19
CA PHE A 493 -4.36 18.53 1.24
C PHE A 493 -5.02 19.66 2.05
N THR A 494 -4.87 20.90 1.60
CA THR A 494 -5.45 22.06 2.29
C THR A 494 -6.99 22.06 2.22
N MET A 495 -7.59 21.63 1.10
CA MET A 495 -9.04 21.46 0.97
C MET A 495 -9.61 20.41 1.92
N GLY A 496 -8.90 19.30 2.13
CA GLY A 496 -9.27 18.29 3.12
C GLY A 496 -9.17 18.81 4.56
N LEU A 497 -8.06 19.47 4.90
CA LEU A 497 -7.85 20.04 6.23
C LEU A 497 -8.85 21.17 6.56
N ALA A 498 -9.32 21.91 5.55
CA ALA A 498 -10.32 22.95 5.71
C ALA A 498 -11.68 22.44 6.22
N GLN A 499 -11.98 21.15 6.01
CA GLN A 499 -13.23 20.51 6.47
C GLN A 499 -13.20 20.17 7.97
N LEU A 500 -12.02 20.19 8.58
CA LEU A 500 -11.85 19.93 10.01
C LEU A 500 -12.06 21.22 10.81
N SER A 501 -12.25 21.09 12.12
CA SER A 501 -12.47 22.22 13.02
C SER A 501 -11.19 23.01 13.32
N TRP A 502 -10.47 23.47 12.29
CA TRP A 502 -9.14 24.11 12.39
C TRP A 502 -9.07 25.38 13.25
N ARG A 503 -10.21 26.01 13.57
CA ARG A 503 -10.28 27.17 14.48
C ARG A 503 -10.28 26.80 15.94
N SER A 504 -10.95 25.71 16.29
CA SER A 504 -11.10 25.25 17.67
C SER A 504 -10.10 24.13 18.01
N ASP A 505 -9.67 23.37 17.01
CA ASP A 505 -8.71 22.29 17.15
C ASP A 505 -7.27 22.80 16.96
N ALA A 506 -6.57 22.97 18.09
CA ALA A 506 -5.21 23.46 18.13
C ALA A 506 -4.19 22.50 17.47
N TYR A 507 -4.52 21.22 17.30
CA TYR A 507 -3.64 20.29 16.57
C TYR A 507 -3.74 20.55 15.07
N ILE A 508 -4.95 20.61 14.52
CA ILE A 508 -5.17 20.88 13.09
C ILE A 508 -4.64 22.26 12.71
N GLY A 509 -4.88 23.29 13.53
CA GLY A 509 -4.32 24.62 13.30
C GLY A 509 -2.79 24.62 13.26
N ARG A 510 -2.13 23.78 14.09
CA ARG A 510 -0.67 23.60 14.04
C ARG A 510 -0.22 22.88 12.77
N VAL A 511 -0.90 21.80 12.38
CA VAL A 511 -0.59 21.08 11.13
C VAL A 511 -0.64 22.02 9.94
N ILE A 512 -1.71 22.81 9.78
CA ILE A 512 -1.85 23.74 8.64
C ILE A 512 -0.72 24.77 8.64
N ARG A 513 -0.40 25.38 9.79
CA ARG A 513 0.73 26.30 9.91
C ARG A 513 2.05 25.64 9.52
N ASP A 514 2.31 24.45 10.05
CA ASP A 514 3.57 23.74 9.82
C ASP A 514 3.69 23.31 8.34
N VAL A 515 2.58 22.97 7.68
CA VAL A 515 2.51 22.72 6.23
C VAL A 515 2.84 23.99 5.45
N ILE A 516 2.15 25.10 5.71
CA ILE A 516 2.42 26.36 4.98
C ILE A 516 3.86 26.82 5.19
N LYS A 517 4.37 26.72 6.42
CA LYS A 517 5.77 27.05 6.73
C LYS A 517 6.75 26.19 5.95
N LEU A 518 6.59 24.86 6.02
CA LEU A 518 7.45 23.91 5.33
C LEU A 518 7.47 24.16 3.81
N TYR A 519 6.28 24.29 3.21
CA TYR A 519 6.14 24.53 1.78
C TYR A 519 6.69 25.88 1.36
N TYR A 520 6.51 26.92 2.20
CA TYR A 520 7.01 28.25 1.90
C TYR A 520 8.54 28.26 1.95
N ILE A 521 9.15 27.59 2.93
CA ILE A 521 10.62 27.57 3.10
C ILE A 521 11.30 26.70 2.03
N HIS A 522 10.80 25.47 1.78
CA HIS A 522 11.56 24.46 1.04
C HIS A 522 11.08 24.17 -0.38
N LEU A 523 9.88 24.60 -0.76
CA LEU A 523 9.30 24.31 -2.09
C LEU A 523 9.24 25.59 -2.94
N ASP A 524 8.04 26.07 -3.30
CA ASP A 524 7.87 27.33 -4.01
C ASP A 524 6.61 28.04 -3.48
N SER A 525 6.64 29.37 -3.54
CA SER A 525 5.48 30.23 -3.39
C SER A 525 4.32 29.90 -4.34
N GLU A 526 4.58 29.34 -5.52
CA GLU A 526 3.54 29.04 -6.52
C GLU A 526 2.51 28.02 -6.01
N CYS A 527 2.95 26.92 -5.37
CA CYS A 527 2.04 25.91 -4.89
C CYS A 527 1.16 26.45 -3.75
N ILE A 528 1.70 27.35 -2.92
CA ILE A 528 0.92 28.03 -1.87
C ILE A 528 -0.11 28.97 -2.49
N ALA A 529 0.25 29.70 -3.55
CA ALA A 529 -0.70 30.53 -4.29
C ALA A 529 -1.84 29.66 -4.84
N SER A 530 -1.54 28.50 -5.42
CA SER A 530 -2.56 27.53 -5.86
C SER A 530 -3.47 27.07 -4.72
N ALA A 531 -2.92 26.75 -3.54
CA ALA A 531 -3.72 26.35 -2.38
C ALA A 531 -4.64 27.48 -1.85
N VAL A 532 -4.15 28.72 -1.86
CA VAL A 532 -4.95 29.92 -1.53
C VAL A 532 -6.07 30.12 -2.56
N LEU A 533 -5.78 29.94 -3.85
CA LEU A 533 -6.76 30.09 -4.92
C LEU A 533 -7.85 29.01 -4.87
N ASN A 534 -7.49 27.78 -4.53
CA ASN A 534 -8.41 26.63 -4.43
C ASN A 534 -9.06 26.45 -3.04
N SER A 535 -8.93 27.43 -2.15
CA SER A 535 -9.52 27.36 -0.81
C SER A 535 -11.05 27.27 -0.86
N PRO A 536 -11.69 26.35 -0.11
CA PRO A 536 -13.14 26.10 -0.23
C PRO A 536 -14.02 27.22 0.36
N THR A 537 -13.47 28.04 1.25
CA THR A 537 -14.18 29.18 1.85
C THR A 537 -13.29 30.42 1.88
N ALA A 538 -13.91 31.59 1.82
CA ALA A 538 -13.21 32.88 1.93
C ALA A 538 -12.44 33.02 3.25
N GLU A 539 -12.95 32.43 4.33
CA GLU A 539 -12.33 32.50 5.65
C GLU A 539 -11.10 31.59 5.76
N PHE A 540 -11.17 30.38 5.21
CA PHE A 540 -10.00 29.50 5.14
C PHE A 540 -8.92 30.09 4.23
N ARG A 541 -9.32 30.72 3.11
CA ARG A 541 -8.39 31.46 2.25
C ARG A 541 -7.65 32.57 3.01
N ALA A 542 -8.39 33.39 3.75
CA ALA A 542 -7.79 34.46 4.57
C ALA A 542 -6.83 33.89 5.62
N HIS A 543 -7.14 32.73 6.20
CA HIS A 543 -6.24 32.03 7.12
C HIS A 543 -4.94 31.59 6.44
N LEU A 544 -5.00 30.96 5.26
CA LEU A 544 -3.79 30.57 4.51
C LEU A 544 -2.95 31.79 4.10
N LEU A 545 -3.60 32.87 3.65
CA LEU A 545 -2.94 34.13 3.34
C LEU A 545 -2.25 34.73 4.57
N HIS A 546 -2.89 34.68 5.73
CA HIS A 546 -2.30 35.15 6.98
C HIS A 546 -1.06 34.34 7.35
N LEU A 547 -1.10 33.00 7.24
CA LEU A 547 0.04 32.13 7.52
C LEU A 547 1.20 32.38 6.53
N ALA A 548 0.91 32.47 5.23
CA ALA A 548 1.93 32.77 4.21
C ALA A 548 2.56 34.16 4.44
N MET A 549 1.75 35.16 4.79
CA MET A 549 2.20 36.50 5.16
C MET A 549 3.13 36.44 6.39
N GLN A 550 2.77 35.70 7.44
CA GLN A 550 3.63 35.55 8.63
C GLN A 550 5.00 34.98 8.26
N GLU A 551 5.06 33.94 7.41
CA GLU A 551 6.32 33.35 6.99
C GLU A 551 7.15 34.29 6.11
N ALA A 552 6.52 35.08 5.24
CA ALA A 552 7.21 36.11 4.46
C ALA A 552 7.83 37.21 5.36
N VAL A 553 7.12 37.63 6.41
CA VAL A 553 7.62 38.61 7.38
C VAL A 553 8.72 38.01 8.26
N ASN A 554 8.60 36.74 8.64
CA ASN A 554 9.65 36.01 9.37
C ASN A 554 10.92 35.88 8.53
N GLU A 555 10.83 35.56 7.23
CA GLU A 555 11.97 35.48 6.32
C GLU A 555 12.68 36.85 6.18
N GLN A 556 11.89 37.94 6.14
CA GLN A 556 12.40 39.30 6.12
C GLN A 556 13.13 39.70 7.41
N THR A 557 12.57 39.37 8.58
CA THR A 557 13.15 39.69 9.89
C THR A 557 14.35 38.80 10.24
N ALA A 558 14.31 37.50 9.89
CA ALA A 558 15.44 36.59 10.05
C ALA A 558 16.64 37.04 9.20
N SER A 559 16.37 37.52 7.98
CA SER A 559 17.39 38.17 7.17
C SER A 559 18.05 39.29 7.98
N GLU A 560 17.30 40.20 8.63
CA GLU A 560 17.85 41.33 9.40
C GLU A 560 18.75 40.95 10.59
N VAL A 561 18.45 39.84 11.26
CA VAL A 561 19.22 39.38 12.42
C VAL A 561 20.53 38.72 12.00
N GLU A 562 20.53 37.93 10.93
CA GLU A 562 21.74 37.31 10.36
C GLU A 562 22.59 38.31 9.54
N LEU A 563 21.97 39.38 9.05
CA LEU A 563 22.57 40.47 8.27
C LEU A 563 23.67 41.27 8.98
N ARG A 564 23.88 41.08 10.29
CA ARG A 564 25.00 41.70 11.02
C ARG A 564 26.36 41.07 10.71
N HIS A 565 26.42 39.96 9.97
CA HIS A 565 27.64 39.16 9.84
C HIS A 565 28.16 38.85 8.42
N ASP A 566 27.50 39.14 7.29
CA ASP A 566 28.01 38.71 5.95
C ASP A 566 27.63 39.55 4.71
N GLN A 567 28.50 39.52 3.68
CA GLN A 567 28.37 40.20 2.36
C GLN A 567 27.29 39.60 1.43
N GLY A 568 26.60 38.52 1.81
CA GLY A 568 25.49 37.89 1.06
C GLY A 568 24.10 38.53 1.28
N SER A 569 24.09 39.65 2.01
CA SER A 569 22.96 40.45 2.48
C SER A 569 21.84 40.68 1.45
N ASP A 570 22.20 41.38 0.37
CA ASP A 570 21.21 41.96 -0.55
C ASP A 570 20.63 40.91 -1.46
N HIS A 571 21.41 39.87 -1.77
CA HIS A 571 20.94 38.73 -2.54
C HIS A 571 19.82 37.98 -1.82
N ARG A 572 19.92 37.78 -0.50
CA ARG A 572 18.85 37.14 0.29
C ARG A 572 17.60 38.02 0.36
N LYS A 573 17.75 39.33 0.62
CA LYS A 573 16.64 40.30 0.59
C LYS A 573 15.92 40.28 -0.77
N ARG A 574 16.68 40.32 -1.88
CA ARG A 574 16.14 40.22 -3.25
C ARG A 574 15.37 38.92 -3.44
N LYS A 575 15.96 37.78 -3.09
CA LYS A 575 15.33 36.46 -3.24
C LYS A 575 14.00 36.39 -2.48
N ALA A 576 13.96 36.81 -1.22
CA ALA A 576 12.76 36.81 -0.41
C ALA A 576 11.66 37.71 -0.99
N LEU A 577 12.02 38.91 -1.45
CA LEU A 577 11.06 39.82 -2.07
C LEU A 577 10.57 39.32 -3.43
N THR A 578 11.45 38.82 -4.30
CA THR A 578 11.04 38.24 -5.59
C THR A 578 10.06 37.08 -5.39
N LYS A 579 10.32 36.22 -4.42
CA LYS A 579 9.42 35.11 -4.05
C LYS A 579 8.05 35.61 -3.60
N TRP A 580 7.99 36.65 -2.76
CA TRP A 580 6.71 37.25 -2.35
C TRP A 580 5.99 37.98 -3.50
N LEU A 581 6.71 38.67 -4.37
CA LEU A 581 6.12 39.33 -5.55
C LEU A 581 5.52 38.31 -6.51
N LYS A 582 6.22 37.20 -6.75
CA LYS A 582 5.74 36.07 -7.53
C LYS A 582 4.45 35.49 -6.93
N PHE A 583 4.43 35.23 -5.63
CA PHE A 583 3.23 34.83 -4.89
C PHE A 583 2.07 35.82 -5.09
N GLY A 584 2.30 37.11 -4.80
CA GLY A 584 1.28 38.15 -4.85
C GLY A 584 0.71 38.34 -6.25
N LYS A 585 1.55 38.24 -7.28
CA LYS A 585 1.15 38.28 -8.69
C LYS A 585 0.24 37.12 -9.05
N LEU A 586 0.59 35.88 -8.69
CA LEU A 586 -0.23 34.70 -8.97
C LEU A 586 -1.60 34.77 -8.26
N VAL A 587 -1.61 35.18 -6.99
CA VAL A 587 -2.87 35.37 -6.25
C VAL A 587 -3.71 36.47 -6.88
N HIS A 588 -3.10 37.59 -7.30
CA HIS A 588 -3.80 38.67 -7.98
C HIS A 588 -4.42 38.19 -9.31
N GLU A 589 -3.62 37.57 -10.18
CA GLU A 589 -4.04 37.09 -11.50
C GLU A 589 -5.15 36.02 -11.40
N GLY A 590 -5.09 35.15 -10.40
CA GLY A 590 -6.13 34.15 -10.13
C GLY A 590 -7.36 34.68 -9.39
N THR A 591 -7.36 35.93 -8.94
CA THR A 591 -8.50 36.54 -8.24
C THR A 591 -9.31 37.41 -9.19
N HIS A 592 -10.38 36.82 -9.74
CA HIS A 592 -11.19 37.47 -10.77
C HIS A 592 -12.30 38.39 -10.23
N SER A 593 -12.43 38.57 -8.91
CA SER A 593 -13.45 39.41 -8.28
C SER A 593 -12.85 40.57 -7.50
N LEU A 594 -13.50 41.74 -7.59
CA LEU A 594 -13.10 42.93 -6.83
C LEU A 594 -13.20 42.70 -5.32
N GLU A 595 -14.25 42.02 -4.87
CA GLU A 595 -14.42 41.63 -3.46
C GLU A 595 -13.30 40.71 -2.97
N GLY A 596 -12.84 39.78 -3.82
CA GLY A 596 -11.69 38.94 -3.53
C GLY A 596 -10.41 39.75 -3.34
N LEU A 597 -10.14 40.70 -4.24
CA LEU A 597 -8.98 41.60 -4.14
C LEU A 597 -9.04 42.45 -2.86
N GLN A 598 -10.22 42.97 -2.52
CA GLN A 598 -10.44 43.74 -1.29
C GLN A 598 -10.15 42.91 -0.03
N ARG A 599 -10.65 41.68 0.02
CA ARG A 599 -10.41 40.75 1.14
C ARG A 599 -8.94 40.38 1.30
N ASP A 600 -8.23 40.15 0.18
CA ASP A 600 -6.86 39.64 0.21
C ASP A 600 -5.82 40.76 0.46
N ALA A 601 -6.21 42.03 0.22
CA ALA A 601 -5.33 43.21 0.30
C ALA A 601 -4.50 43.31 1.60
N PRO A 602 -5.06 43.13 2.82
CA PRO A 602 -4.28 43.21 4.07
C PRO A 602 -3.08 42.28 4.09
N PHE A 603 -3.24 41.07 3.57
CA PHE A 603 -2.23 40.02 3.66
C PHE A 603 -1.17 40.18 2.58
N ILE A 604 -1.57 40.49 1.33
CA ILE A 604 -0.64 40.66 0.20
C ILE A 604 0.26 41.88 0.39
N ILE A 605 -0.31 42.98 0.91
CA ILE A 605 0.36 44.27 1.01
C ILE A 605 1.25 44.38 2.25
N ALA A 606 0.95 43.65 3.31
CA ALA A 606 1.71 43.71 4.56
C ALA A 606 3.22 43.51 4.35
N PRO A 607 3.73 42.43 3.73
CA PRO A 607 5.17 42.24 3.58
C PRO A 607 5.81 43.29 2.67
N ILE A 608 5.12 43.72 1.61
CA ILE A 608 5.60 44.79 0.71
C ILE A 608 5.76 46.11 1.49
N SER A 609 4.79 46.44 2.35
CA SER A 609 4.83 47.66 3.15
C SER A 609 6.03 47.70 4.10
N LEU A 610 6.45 46.55 4.64
CA LEU A 610 7.66 46.46 5.47
C LEU A 610 8.92 46.70 4.67
N TRP A 611 9.01 46.14 3.46
CA TRP A 611 10.17 46.35 2.59
C TRP A 611 10.30 47.81 2.17
N VAL A 612 9.20 48.43 1.72
CA VAL A 612 9.17 49.83 1.24
C VAL A 612 9.43 50.84 2.36
N LYS A 613 9.10 50.53 3.62
CA LYS A 613 9.39 51.39 4.77
C LYS A 613 10.89 51.46 5.11
N LYS A 614 11.73 50.57 4.57
CA LYS A 614 13.18 50.57 4.86
C LYS A 614 13.90 51.67 4.09
N THR A 615 14.79 52.37 4.79
CA THR A 615 15.57 53.48 4.21
C THR A 615 16.54 53.04 3.12
N ASP A 616 16.99 51.78 3.14
CA ASP A 616 17.93 51.20 2.17
C ASP A 616 17.23 50.51 0.97
N PHE A 617 15.89 50.52 0.91
CA PHE A 617 15.12 49.73 -0.05
C PHE A 617 15.50 50.03 -1.52
N GLU A 618 15.69 51.30 -1.85
CA GLU A 618 16.11 51.74 -3.19
C GLU A 618 17.53 51.32 -3.56
N GLU A 619 18.40 51.11 -2.57
CA GLU A 619 19.83 50.85 -2.79
C GLU A 619 20.09 49.42 -3.24
N TRP A 620 19.34 48.46 -2.67
CA TRP A 620 19.54 47.05 -2.97
C TRP A 620 18.50 46.46 -3.91
N THR A 621 17.39 47.13 -4.24
CA THR A 621 16.40 46.59 -5.18
C THR A 621 16.77 46.79 -6.65
N THR A 622 16.22 45.95 -7.54
CA THR A 622 16.29 46.20 -8.98
C THR A 622 15.11 47.06 -9.42
N ARG A 623 15.27 47.76 -10.55
CA ARG A 623 14.20 48.58 -11.14
C ARG A 623 12.92 47.76 -11.42
N ASP A 624 13.09 46.52 -11.86
CA ASP A 624 11.97 45.63 -12.17
C ASP A 624 11.19 45.27 -10.89
N MET A 625 11.89 44.89 -9.82
CA MET A 625 11.28 44.60 -8.52
C MET A 625 10.55 45.81 -7.95
N TRP A 626 11.14 47.00 -8.06
CA TRP A 626 10.51 48.25 -7.65
C TRP A 626 9.21 48.52 -8.42
N THR A 627 9.22 48.28 -9.73
CA THR A 627 8.07 48.46 -10.60
C THR A 627 6.96 47.46 -10.25
N GLU A 628 7.30 46.19 -10.05
CA GLU A 628 6.35 45.15 -9.64
C GLU A 628 5.75 45.41 -8.26
N CYS A 629 6.54 45.87 -7.28
CA CYS A 629 6.04 46.28 -5.97
C CYS A 629 4.98 47.36 -6.13
N ASN A 630 5.29 48.46 -6.82
CA ASN A 630 4.37 49.58 -6.98
C ASN A 630 3.11 49.18 -7.74
N LEU A 631 3.24 48.35 -8.79
CA LEU A 631 2.09 47.85 -9.53
C LEU A 631 1.13 47.07 -8.61
N LEU A 632 1.65 46.11 -7.82
CA LEU A 632 0.81 45.36 -6.87
C LEU A 632 0.21 46.29 -5.80
N LEU A 633 0.99 47.22 -5.26
CA LEU A 633 0.51 48.19 -4.27
C LEU A 633 -0.65 49.03 -4.80
N ASP A 634 -0.49 49.62 -5.98
CA ASP A 634 -1.49 50.49 -6.59
C ASP A 634 -2.76 49.70 -6.94
N THR A 635 -2.60 48.48 -7.46
CA THR A 635 -3.73 47.61 -7.81
C THR A 635 -4.61 47.30 -6.58
N TYR A 636 -4.02 46.86 -5.47
CA TYR A 636 -4.79 46.55 -4.26
C TYR A 636 -5.31 47.81 -3.55
N ARG A 637 -4.57 48.93 -3.57
CA ARG A 637 -5.06 50.22 -3.07
C ARG A 637 -6.28 50.71 -3.85
N GLN A 638 -6.24 50.57 -5.17
CA GLN A 638 -7.37 50.92 -6.02
C GLN A 638 -8.56 50.00 -5.75
N ALA A 639 -8.35 48.69 -5.55
CA ALA A 639 -9.43 47.78 -5.19
C ALA A 639 -10.11 48.18 -3.86
N VAL A 640 -9.32 48.58 -2.86
CA VAL A 640 -9.77 48.99 -1.53
C VAL A 640 -10.42 50.39 -1.54
N SER A 641 -10.00 51.30 -2.42
CA SER A 641 -10.54 52.68 -2.46
C SER A 641 -12.00 52.75 -2.95
N VAL A 642 -12.46 51.73 -3.68
CA VAL A 642 -13.81 51.64 -4.27
C VAL A 642 -14.78 50.85 -3.37
N ILE A 643 -14.38 50.51 -2.13
CA ILE A 643 -15.27 49.80 -1.19
C ILE A 643 -16.49 50.66 -0.86
N SER A 644 -17.67 50.24 -1.32
CA SER A 644 -18.96 50.84 -1.00
C SER A 644 -19.65 50.17 0.20
N ALA A 645 -19.34 48.89 0.47
CA ALA A 645 -19.94 48.12 1.56
C ALA A 645 -19.25 48.38 2.91
N THR A 646 -20.01 48.86 3.90
CA THR A 646 -19.52 49.16 5.25
C THR A 646 -18.97 47.93 5.98
N GLU A 647 -19.58 46.77 5.78
CA GLU A 647 -19.18 45.48 6.37
C GLU A 647 -17.77 45.05 5.92
N VAL A 648 -17.52 45.11 4.61
CA VAL A 648 -16.23 44.73 3.99
C VAL A 648 -15.13 45.68 4.48
N ARG A 649 -15.44 46.98 4.53
CA ARG A 649 -14.50 47.99 5.05
C ARG A 649 -14.14 47.73 6.50
N LYS A 650 -15.13 47.41 7.34
CA LYS A 650 -14.92 47.11 8.77
C LYS A 650 -14.06 45.85 8.94
N ASN A 651 -14.35 44.79 8.20
CA ASN A 651 -13.57 43.55 8.26
C ASN A 651 -12.10 43.79 7.86
N ILE A 652 -11.85 44.56 6.79
CA ILE A 652 -10.49 44.90 6.38
C ILE A 652 -9.75 45.69 7.48
N ILE A 653 -10.42 46.67 8.11
CA ILE A 653 -9.86 47.43 9.25
C ILE A 653 -9.52 46.46 10.39
N GLU A 654 -10.46 45.61 10.80
CA GLU A 654 -10.25 44.61 11.86
C GLU A 654 -9.07 43.69 11.54
N GLN A 655 -8.96 43.18 10.31
CA GLN A 655 -7.82 42.35 9.89
C GLN A 655 -6.49 43.12 9.95
N THR A 656 -6.46 44.36 9.46
CA THR A 656 -5.24 45.18 9.56
C THR A 656 -4.85 45.51 10.99
N GLU A 657 -5.81 45.71 11.89
CA GLU A 657 -5.55 45.89 13.31
C GLU A 657 -5.01 44.62 13.97
N ILE A 658 -5.60 43.47 13.68
CA ILE A 658 -5.14 42.16 14.18
C ILE A 658 -3.69 41.93 13.72
N ILE A 659 -3.41 42.16 12.43
CA ILE A 659 -2.05 42.06 11.88
C ILE A 659 -1.10 43.01 12.62
N GLY A 660 -1.47 44.29 12.79
CA GLY A 660 -0.65 45.27 13.49
C GLY A 660 -0.41 44.96 14.98
N ARG A 661 -1.37 44.31 15.66
CA ARG A 661 -1.21 43.84 17.05
C ARG A 661 -0.29 42.62 17.15
N CYS A 662 -0.40 41.69 16.21
CA CYS A 662 0.45 40.50 16.15
C CYS A 662 1.89 40.85 15.69
N GLN A 663 2.04 41.88 14.86
CA GLN A 663 3.30 42.34 14.26
C GLN A 663 3.38 43.87 14.37
N PRO A 664 3.97 44.43 15.44
CA PRO A 664 4.01 45.88 15.67
C PRO A 664 4.69 46.69 14.54
N SER A 665 5.61 46.08 13.78
CA SER A 665 6.24 46.65 12.58
C SER A 665 5.25 46.96 11.45
N LEU A 666 4.11 46.25 11.44
CA LEU A 666 3.00 46.45 10.51
C LEU A 666 1.93 47.43 11.05
N SER A 667 2.19 48.09 12.18
CA SER A 667 1.34 49.20 12.63
C SER A 667 1.21 50.28 11.53
N GLY A 668 -0.02 50.76 11.31
CA GLY A 668 -0.33 51.71 10.23
C GLY A 668 -0.60 51.10 8.85
N LEU A 669 -0.81 49.77 8.74
CA LEU A 669 -1.18 49.11 7.49
C LEU A 669 -2.47 49.70 6.86
N CYS A 670 -3.44 50.16 7.66
CA CYS A 670 -4.64 50.86 7.18
C CYS A 670 -4.27 52.09 6.35
N THR A 671 -3.34 52.90 6.85
CA THR A 671 -2.85 54.10 6.18
C THR A 671 -2.15 53.74 4.87
N PHE A 672 -1.38 52.65 4.88
CA PHE A 672 -0.69 52.17 3.69
C PHE A 672 -1.65 51.62 2.61
N LEU A 673 -2.83 51.12 3.00
CA LEU A 673 -3.92 50.73 2.10
C LEU A 673 -4.84 51.89 1.71
N GLY A 674 -4.61 53.10 2.22
CA GLY A 674 -5.46 54.27 1.94
C GLY A 674 -6.81 54.24 2.67
N ILE A 675 -6.96 53.40 3.69
CA ILE A 675 -8.18 53.32 4.51
C ILE A 675 -8.05 54.30 5.67
N LYS A 676 -8.94 55.29 5.73
CA LYS A 676 -9.04 56.17 6.90
C LYS A 676 -9.67 55.37 8.06
N PRO A 677 -9.00 55.22 9.21
CA PRO A 677 -9.65 54.70 10.41
C PRO A 677 -10.79 55.66 10.76
N SER A 678 -11.97 55.11 11.01
CA SER A 678 -13.19 55.86 11.35
C SER A 678 -13.10 56.49 12.73
#